data_AF-A0AAV4Z032-F1
#
_entry.id   AF-A0AAV4Z032-F1
#
_cell.length_a   1.000
_cell.length_b   1.000
_cell.length_c   1.000
_cell.angle_alpha   90.00
_cell.angle_beta   90.00
_cell.angle_gamma   90.00
#
_symmetry.space_group_name_H-M   'P 1'
#
loop_
_entity.id
_entity.type
_entity.pdbx_description
1 polymer ?
#
loop_
_entity_poly.entity_id
_entity_poly.type
_entity_poly.pdbx_seq_one_letter_code
_entity_poly.pdbx_strand_id
1 'polypeptide(L)'
;MADYYNVTTNTGDAEIAAAIASNTKLAITHIAFGDGNGAVPTPNKARTSLVREVHRQPVTKYERHPTNSNWIEIETIIPSNIGGFWVREMGVIANGKLISHGSHAPFEKVADPTGVSEYRLKFTQNIKDGNVVEITLDESLIYASQAWVDENYIPRDEIIDNLITNDGTKPVSAKQAKILNESKLGKDENAISSTKLKYARKINNVSFDGTKDIIVIDILSDFSTNDIAKLKPIEVCNFIKTRTNNLRLNAHYKCVNGPTDGGIFPDPYGAIEGFATSDNYCSYSWQRFSAINGGEQYIRHALDNNTWSEWSTIAKTSSNVASASKLQTSRNIAISGDGTGSANFDGSTNVAINFILKDVNDSAGTYGANNLEIPVINLNRKGQLISAGNRQFPYAGIGQYGAAILYDGIDSYSKDHAATANAVRQLGENRYQRTFSSNQEFDLARNDFDGIHTEYTWKNSPAGSQIAAAQFFKYSQDWIGKLFFDIASHKLYTQTFTGGTTNSEWKEIAYTKSNVASASKLQNPRQIFGQNFDGTNDVNGTVTASTGIFQADEYHYIDTGRNGIDRMNFHGYNGIFNFIDAKNGTIVARISQNGIGCNAASASKLQTPRNIAISGDVSGSAYFDGSGNIQINTSVNGFDNWKGQNGYTKLPNGLILQWGTQDYASNPGEVSASITFPIAFPNSCLNISLTRKISAPSNDGDGTALLISTTQTMAHISLQHMNQNSTGGLRGYTWLAIGY
;
A
#
# COMPACT_ATOMS: atom_id res chain seq x y z
N MET A 1 -21.22 71.75 36.71
CA MET A 1 -20.05 71.61 35.83
C MET A 1 -19.23 70.47 36.41
N ALA A 2 -18.65 69.57 35.61
CA ALA A 2 -17.83 68.50 36.16
C ALA A 2 -16.63 69.12 36.92
N ASP A 3 -16.42 68.73 38.18
CA ASP A 3 -15.37 69.30 39.05
C ASP A 3 -13.95 69.04 38.51
N TYR A 4 -13.82 68.09 37.58
CA TYR A 4 -12.60 67.73 36.89
C TYR A 4 -12.84 67.57 35.39
N TYR A 5 -12.01 68.20 34.58
CA TYR A 5 -12.14 68.20 33.12
C TYR A 5 -10.78 68.38 32.46
N ASN A 6 -10.71 68.13 31.15
CA ASN A 6 -9.52 68.32 30.35
C ASN A 6 -9.74 69.31 29.20
N VAL A 7 -8.65 69.90 28.74
CA VAL A 7 -8.62 70.82 27.60
C VAL A 7 -7.42 70.51 26.72
N THR A 8 -7.60 70.61 25.41
CA THR A 8 -6.46 70.64 24.49
C THR A 8 -5.63 71.90 24.74
N THR A 9 -4.31 71.80 24.56
CA THR A 9 -3.43 72.98 24.57
C THR A 9 -3.46 73.67 23.22
N ASN A 10 -3.05 74.93 23.13
CA ASN A 10 -2.89 75.63 21.84
C ASN A 10 -1.88 74.90 20.94
N THR A 11 -0.83 74.35 21.55
CA THR A 11 0.15 73.47 20.88
C THR A 11 -0.51 72.18 20.39
N GLY A 12 -1.36 71.57 21.21
CA GLY A 12 -2.11 70.37 20.83
C GLY A 12 -3.08 70.62 19.67
N ASP A 13 -3.83 71.72 19.69
CA ASP A 13 -4.69 72.12 18.58
C ASP A 13 -3.88 72.28 17.28
N ALA A 14 -2.68 72.87 17.35
CA ALA A 14 -1.80 73.03 16.20
C ALA A 14 -1.20 71.71 15.68
N GLU A 15 -0.75 70.81 16.57
CA GLU A 15 -0.23 69.48 16.20
C GLU A 15 -1.33 68.60 15.60
N ILE A 16 -2.55 68.64 16.17
CA ILE A 16 -3.71 67.94 15.64
C ILE A 16 -4.08 68.51 14.26
N ALA A 17 -4.12 69.83 14.10
CA ALA A 17 -4.39 70.45 12.80
C ALA A 17 -3.33 70.12 11.74
N ALA A 18 -2.05 70.07 12.13
CA ALA A 18 -0.94 69.70 11.25
C ALA A 18 -1.03 68.23 10.82
N ALA A 19 -1.33 67.32 11.75
CA ALA A 19 -1.56 65.91 11.46
C ALA A 19 -2.73 65.72 10.48
N ILE A 20 -3.84 66.46 10.66
CA ILE A 20 -5.00 66.46 9.76
C ILE A 20 -4.62 66.96 8.36
N ALA A 21 -3.95 68.12 8.28
CA ALA A 21 -3.59 68.73 6.99
C ALA A 21 -2.58 67.91 6.18
N SER A 22 -1.71 67.15 6.87
CA SER A 22 -0.67 66.34 6.23
C SER A 22 -1.03 64.87 6.10
N ASN A 23 -2.21 64.44 6.57
CA ASN A 23 -2.60 63.03 6.67
C ASN A 23 -1.54 62.17 7.36
N THR A 24 -0.90 62.71 8.41
CA THR A 24 0.15 62.04 9.19
C THR A 24 -0.34 61.70 10.59
N LYS A 25 0.29 60.70 11.21
CA LYS A 25 -0.09 60.17 12.53
C LYS A 25 0.45 61.05 13.65
N LEU A 26 -0.38 61.36 14.65
CA LEU A 26 0.07 62.02 15.88
C LEU A 26 0.66 60.96 16.84
N ALA A 27 1.97 60.97 17.05
CA ALA A 27 2.64 59.96 17.89
C ALA A 27 2.43 60.24 19.38
N ILE A 28 1.32 59.76 19.93
CA ILE A 28 1.05 59.76 21.37
C ILE A 28 1.94 58.72 22.04
N THR A 29 2.80 59.14 22.95
CA THR A 29 3.83 58.25 23.53
C THR A 29 3.67 58.05 25.02
N HIS A 30 3.22 59.07 25.77
CA HIS A 30 3.18 59.02 27.22
C HIS A 30 1.98 59.76 27.81
N ILE A 31 1.57 59.31 29.00
CA ILE A 31 0.75 60.11 29.92
C ILE A 31 1.68 60.65 31.02
N ALA A 32 1.68 61.97 31.20
CA ALA A 32 2.35 62.67 32.28
C ALA A 32 1.39 62.88 33.46
N PHE A 33 1.89 62.73 34.67
CA PHE A 33 1.14 62.89 35.91
C PHE A 33 1.77 64.02 36.72
N GLY A 34 0.95 64.93 37.24
CA GLY A 34 1.38 66.05 38.05
C GLY A 34 0.61 66.16 39.34
N ASP A 35 1.26 66.71 40.37
CA ASP A 35 0.64 66.92 41.68
C ASP A 35 0.08 68.35 41.85
N GLY A 36 0.13 69.15 40.78
CA GLY A 36 -0.42 70.50 40.76
C GLY A 36 0.28 71.49 41.71
N ASN A 37 1.49 71.17 42.19
CA ASN A 37 2.18 71.92 43.25
C ASN A 37 1.34 72.03 44.54
N GLY A 38 0.63 70.95 44.89
CA GLY A 38 -0.16 70.84 46.12
C GLY A 38 -1.64 71.23 46.01
N ALA A 39 -2.09 71.80 44.89
CA ALA A 39 -3.48 72.17 44.64
C ALA A 39 -3.98 71.60 43.30
N VAL A 40 -5.29 71.37 43.14
CA VAL A 40 -5.85 70.93 41.85
C VAL A 40 -5.80 72.09 40.84
N PRO A 41 -5.04 71.97 39.74
CA PRO A 41 -4.92 73.07 38.78
C PRO A 41 -6.20 73.25 37.95
N THR A 42 -6.51 74.47 37.56
CA THR A 42 -7.58 74.74 36.57
C THR A 42 -7.05 74.50 35.15
N PRO A 43 -7.70 73.65 34.34
CA PRO A 43 -7.29 73.41 32.96
C PRO A 43 -7.30 74.70 32.10
N ASN A 44 -6.21 74.95 31.36
CA ASN A 44 -5.99 76.15 30.53
C ASN A 44 -5.29 75.78 29.21
N LYS A 45 -5.79 76.23 28.06
CA LYS A 45 -5.24 75.92 26.73
C LYS A 45 -3.84 76.52 26.49
N ALA A 46 -3.46 77.61 27.17
CA ALA A 46 -2.18 78.27 26.94
C ALA A 46 -0.95 77.52 27.49
N ARG A 47 -1.16 76.40 28.20
CA ARG A 47 -0.09 75.67 28.87
C ARG A 47 0.72 74.81 27.90
N THR A 48 2.02 74.76 28.14
CA THR A 48 2.98 73.91 27.41
C THR A 48 3.55 72.78 28.28
N SER A 49 3.30 72.82 29.60
CA SER A 49 3.70 71.80 30.58
C SER A 49 2.68 71.69 31.74
N LEU A 50 2.74 70.59 32.49
CA LEU A 50 2.05 70.43 33.78
C LEU A 50 2.64 71.41 34.83
N VAL A 51 1.93 71.63 35.95
CA VAL A 51 2.26 72.69 36.94
C VAL A 51 3.48 72.19 37.67
N ARG A 52 3.44 70.90 38.01
CA ARG A 52 4.59 70.14 38.45
C ARG A 52 4.39 68.68 38.05
N GLU A 53 5.07 68.26 36.99
CA GLU A 53 5.13 66.86 36.59
C GLU A 53 5.92 66.07 37.65
N VAL A 54 5.35 64.96 38.12
CA VAL A 54 5.95 64.08 39.13
C VAL A 54 6.27 62.69 38.58
N HIS A 55 5.57 62.26 37.53
CA HIS A 55 5.82 60.98 36.87
C HIS A 55 5.37 61.02 35.42
N ARG A 56 5.95 60.15 34.58
CA ARG A 56 5.52 59.95 33.20
C ARG A 56 5.56 58.46 32.88
N GLN A 57 4.50 57.96 32.25
CA GLN A 57 4.37 56.55 31.91
C GLN A 57 4.07 56.38 30.41
N PRO A 58 4.71 55.42 29.72
CA PRO A 58 4.35 55.06 28.35
C PRO A 58 2.88 54.65 28.24
N VAL A 59 2.24 54.98 27.13
CA VAL A 59 0.85 54.55 26.86
C VAL A 59 0.82 53.04 26.63
N THR A 60 -0.08 52.33 27.32
CA THR A 60 -0.28 50.87 27.14
C THR A 60 -1.37 50.57 26.14
N LYS A 61 -2.37 51.43 26.04
CA LYS A 61 -3.49 51.29 25.11
C LYS A 61 -4.03 52.66 24.75
N TYR A 62 -4.38 52.88 23.49
CA TYR A 62 -5.25 53.99 23.13
C TYR A 62 -6.18 53.55 22.01
N GLU A 63 -7.43 53.99 22.08
CA GLU A 63 -8.48 53.60 21.13
C GLU A 63 -9.53 54.69 20.99
N ARG A 64 -10.37 54.60 19.96
CA ARG A 64 -11.52 55.48 19.80
C ARG A 64 -12.57 55.14 20.85
N HIS A 65 -13.16 56.14 21.48
CA HIS A 65 -14.24 55.92 22.44
C HIS A 65 -15.41 55.21 21.75
N PRO A 66 -15.95 54.12 22.34
CA PRO A 66 -16.88 53.22 21.66
C PRO A 66 -18.17 53.90 21.17
N THR A 67 -18.58 55.00 21.80
CA THR A 67 -19.81 55.73 21.47
C THR A 67 -19.60 57.17 20.97
N ASN A 68 -18.43 57.78 21.18
CA ASN A 68 -18.17 59.15 20.76
C ASN A 68 -16.97 59.16 19.81
N SER A 69 -17.28 59.34 18.55
CA SER A 69 -16.33 59.25 17.45
C SER A 69 -15.28 60.37 17.46
N ASN A 70 -15.51 61.44 18.24
CA ASN A 70 -14.58 62.53 18.47
C ASN A 70 -13.74 62.31 19.74
N TRP A 71 -13.95 61.24 20.51
CA TRP A 71 -13.18 60.99 21.72
C TRP A 71 -12.20 59.85 21.50
N ILE A 72 -11.01 59.98 22.07
CA ILE A 72 -10.05 58.89 22.23
C ILE A 72 -9.89 58.59 23.71
N GLU A 73 -9.74 57.32 24.02
CA GLU A 73 -9.40 56.84 25.35
C GLU A 73 -7.94 56.43 25.33
N ILE A 74 -7.16 56.97 26.26
CA ILE A 74 -5.73 56.69 26.38
C ILE A 74 -5.52 56.10 27.78
N GLU A 75 -4.98 54.90 27.82
CA GLU A 75 -4.70 54.16 29.05
C GLU A 75 -3.20 53.96 29.25
N THR A 76 -2.82 53.96 30.51
CA THR A 76 -1.49 53.54 30.94
C THR A 76 -1.58 52.74 32.23
N ILE A 77 -0.58 51.89 32.47
CA ILE A 77 -0.40 51.13 33.71
C ILE A 77 0.83 51.69 34.41
N ILE A 78 0.64 52.18 35.64
CA ILE A 78 1.76 52.50 36.53
C ILE A 78 2.05 51.24 37.36
N PRO A 79 3.24 50.60 37.19
CA PRO A 79 3.64 49.41 37.94
C PRO A 79 3.56 49.58 39.45
N SER A 80 3.42 48.46 40.19
CA SER A 80 3.27 48.47 41.65
C SER A 80 4.50 49.06 42.37
N ASN A 81 5.71 48.85 41.83
CA ASN A 81 6.96 49.37 42.37
C ASN A 81 7.20 50.88 42.12
N ILE A 82 6.28 51.58 41.42
CA ILE A 82 6.38 53.02 41.13
C ILE A 82 5.28 53.78 41.90
N GLY A 83 5.66 54.79 42.67
CA GLY A 83 4.74 55.59 43.50
C GLY A 83 5.48 56.55 44.45
N GLY A 84 4.78 57.04 45.46
CA GLY A 84 5.25 58.08 46.40
C GLY A 84 4.87 59.51 46.01
N PHE A 85 3.84 59.68 45.18
CA PHE A 85 3.41 60.99 44.69
C PHE A 85 1.89 61.12 44.59
N TRP A 86 1.40 62.36 44.67
CA TRP A 86 0.01 62.72 44.44
C TRP A 86 -0.23 63.05 42.96
N VAL A 87 -1.38 62.65 42.45
CA VAL A 87 -1.88 63.00 41.12
C VAL A 87 -3.07 63.94 41.29
N ARG A 88 -2.96 65.12 40.69
CA ARG A 88 -3.99 66.18 40.64
C ARG A 88 -4.20 66.73 39.24
N GLU A 89 -3.27 66.47 38.33
CA GLU A 89 -3.40 66.76 36.92
C GLU A 89 -2.78 65.61 36.09
N MET A 90 -3.32 65.40 34.90
CA MET A 90 -2.82 64.44 33.93
C MET A 90 -2.65 65.13 32.57
N GLY A 91 -1.61 64.77 31.85
CA GLY A 91 -1.26 65.35 30.56
C GLY A 91 -0.97 64.28 29.51
N VAL A 92 -1.38 64.51 28.27
CA VAL A 92 -1.07 63.63 27.15
C VAL A 92 0.11 64.21 26.38
N ILE A 93 1.14 63.39 26.15
CA ILE A 93 2.35 63.76 25.42
C ILE A 93 2.33 63.12 24.03
N ALA A 94 2.44 63.96 23.00
CA ALA A 94 2.65 63.51 21.62
C ALA A 94 3.73 64.34 20.94
N ASN A 95 4.56 63.70 20.09
CA ASN A 95 5.72 64.34 19.44
C ASN A 95 6.63 65.11 20.44
N GLY A 96 6.72 64.63 21.68
CA GLY A 96 7.47 65.29 22.76
C GLY A 96 6.81 66.55 23.37
N LYS A 97 5.60 66.92 22.95
CA LYS A 97 4.87 68.13 23.40
C LYS A 97 3.62 67.76 24.21
N LEU A 98 3.24 68.62 25.16
CA LEU A 98 1.96 68.49 25.89
C LEU A 98 0.80 68.92 24.98
N ILE A 99 0.02 67.96 24.50
CA ILE A 99 -1.09 68.21 23.57
C ILE A 99 -2.44 68.39 24.29
N SER A 100 -2.56 67.85 25.49
CA SER A 100 -3.74 68.03 26.34
C SER A 100 -3.36 67.87 27.80
N HIS A 101 -4.12 68.51 28.68
CA HIS A 101 -4.07 68.24 30.11
C HIS A 101 -5.43 68.43 30.77
N GLY A 102 -5.62 67.80 31.92
CA GLY A 102 -6.83 67.92 32.71
C GLY A 102 -6.58 67.82 34.19
N SER A 103 -7.52 68.34 34.96
CA SER A 103 -7.55 68.18 36.41
C SER A 103 -8.03 66.77 36.75
N HIS A 104 -7.52 66.23 37.85
CA HIS A 104 -7.90 64.93 38.40
C HIS A 104 -8.21 65.08 39.89
N ALA A 105 -9.15 64.26 40.39
CA ALA A 105 -9.41 64.18 41.81
C ALA A 105 -8.11 63.81 42.56
N PRO A 106 -7.83 64.39 43.72
CA PRO A 106 -6.65 64.05 44.52
C PRO A 106 -6.49 62.53 44.69
N PHE A 107 -5.44 61.96 44.11
CA PHE A 107 -5.17 60.52 44.17
C PHE A 107 -3.71 60.29 44.56
N GLU A 108 -3.46 59.52 45.61
CA GLU A 108 -2.10 59.16 46.02
C GLU A 108 -1.70 57.81 45.39
N LYS A 109 -0.65 57.81 44.57
CA LYS A 109 -0.06 56.57 44.07
C LYS A 109 0.98 56.09 45.07
N VAL A 110 0.68 55.05 45.82
CA VAL A 110 1.64 54.38 46.72
C VAL A 110 2.52 53.42 45.93
N ALA A 111 3.81 53.37 46.25
CA ALA A 111 4.74 52.34 45.77
C ALA A 111 4.69 51.15 46.72
N ASP A 112 4.38 49.97 46.21
CA ASP A 112 4.40 48.72 46.98
C ASP A 112 5.19 47.66 46.20
N PRO A 113 6.51 47.52 46.46
CA PRO A 113 7.38 46.55 45.79
C PRO A 113 6.96 45.09 46.01
N THR A 114 6.14 44.83 47.04
CA THR A 114 5.64 43.49 47.39
C THR A 114 4.18 43.28 46.99
N GLY A 115 3.51 44.34 46.54
CA GLY A 115 2.10 44.34 46.18
C GLY A 115 1.86 43.98 44.73
N VAL A 116 0.73 43.32 44.49
CA VAL A 116 0.23 42.95 43.15
C VAL A 116 -0.67 44.02 42.53
N SER A 117 -0.83 45.17 43.19
CA SER A 117 -1.76 46.23 42.78
C SER A 117 -1.12 47.18 41.77
N GLU A 118 -1.42 46.96 40.50
CA GLU A 118 -1.15 47.92 39.41
C GLU A 118 -2.29 48.93 39.30
N TYR A 119 -1.96 50.17 38.94
CA TYR A 119 -2.97 51.22 38.76
C TYR A 119 -3.13 51.52 37.28
N ARG A 120 -4.32 51.19 36.75
CA ARG A 120 -4.75 51.56 35.40
C ARG A 120 -5.43 52.92 35.44
N LEU A 121 -4.87 53.88 34.72
CA LEU A 121 -5.43 55.23 34.60
C LEU A 121 -5.89 55.47 33.17
N LYS A 122 -7.10 56.03 33.05
CA LYS A 122 -7.77 56.27 31.78
C LYS A 122 -7.98 57.77 31.59
N PHE A 123 -7.49 58.30 30.47
CA PHE A 123 -7.62 59.70 30.09
C PHE A 123 -8.39 59.81 28.77
N THR A 124 -9.58 60.42 28.79
CA THR A 124 -10.42 60.56 27.60
C THR A 124 -10.25 61.94 26.98
N GLN A 125 -9.78 62.03 25.74
CA GLN A 125 -9.54 63.30 25.05
C GLN A 125 -10.50 63.51 23.87
N ASN A 126 -11.09 64.71 23.77
CA ASN A 126 -11.85 65.14 22.60
C ASN A 126 -10.91 65.64 21.48
N ILE A 127 -10.98 65.03 20.31
CA ILE A 127 -10.29 65.35 19.07
C ILE A 127 -11.33 65.65 17.98
N LYS A 128 -11.11 66.70 17.17
CA LYS A 128 -12.13 67.21 16.24
C LYS A 128 -12.37 66.36 14.98
N ASP A 129 -11.56 65.33 14.71
CA ASP A 129 -11.80 64.34 13.65
C ASP A 129 -11.10 63.01 14.00
N GLY A 130 -11.87 61.92 14.07
CA GLY A 130 -11.39 60.61 14.49
C GLY A 130 -10.76 59.75 13.39
N ASN A 131 -10.71 60.23 12.14
CA ASN A 131 -10.12 59.46 11.01
C ASN A 131 -8.59 59.61 10.87
N VAL A 132 -7.99 60.63 11.48
CA VAL A 132 -6.56 60.97 11.30
C VAL A 132 -5.62 60.23 12.28
N VAL A 133 -6.17 59.53 13.26
CA VAL A 133 -5.38 58.84 14.30
C VAL A 133 -5.39 57.34 14.04
N GLU A 134 -4.65 56.88 13.03
CA GLU A 134 -4.40 55.45 12.84
C GLU A 134 -3.20 55.01 13.72
N ILE A 135 -3.53 54.34 14.81
CA ILE A 135 -2.73 54.07 16.01
C ILE A 135 -1.70 52.95 15.76
N THR A 136 -0.40 53.23 15.92
CA THR A 136 0.65 52.19 16.05
C THR A 136 1.08 52.08 17.50
N LEU A 137 1.06 50.85 18.03
CA LEU A 137 1.57 50.47 19.34
C LEU A 137 3.04 50.04 19.18
N ASP A 138 3.93 50.53 20.04
CA ASP A 138 5.27 49.94 20.19
C ASP A 138 5.11 48.69 21.07
N GLU A 139 5.20 47.50 20.46
CA GLU A 139 4.92 46.21 21.11
C GLU A 139 6.07 45.69 21.98
N SER A 140 7.08 46.51 22.31
CA SER A 140 8.25 46.05 23.07
C SER A 140 7.98 45.77 24.56
N LEU A 141 6.82 46.13 25.11
CA LEU A 141 6.34 45.72 26.45
C LEU A 141 4.80 45.71 26.51
N ILE A 142 4.17 44.58 26.22
CA ILE A 142 2.73 44.38 26.45
C ILE A 142 2.55 43.26 27.49
N TYR A 143 1.89 43.59 28.60
CA TYR A 143 1.34 42.59 29.51
C TYR A 143 0.04 42.04 28.91
N ALA A 144 -0.03 40.73 28.69
CA ALA A 144 -1.26 40.09 28.26
C ALA A 144 -2.31 40.17 29.38
N SER A 145 -3.52 40.62 29.06
CA SER A 145 -4.63 40.57 30.01
C SER A 145 -5.00 39.12 30.34
N GLN A 146 -5.44 38.85 31.56
CA GLN A 146 -5.81 37.49 31.98
C GLN A 146 -6.87 36.86 31.06
N ALA A 147 -7.89 37.62 30.66
CA ALA A 147 -8.91 37.15 29.72
C ALA A 147 -8.33 36.73 28.36
N TRP A 148 -7.31 37.45 27.87
CA TRP A 148 -6.64 37.09 26.62
C TRP A 148 -5.82 35.80 26.78
N VAL A 149 -5.17 35.59 27.93
CA VAL A 149 -4.45 34.34 28.21
C VAL A 149 -5.42 33.16 28.28
N ASP A 150 -6.54 33.31 28.98
CA ASP A 150 -7.55 32.26 29.14
C ASP A 150 -8.24 31.90 27.82
N GLU A 151 -8.38 32.86 26.89
CA GLU A 151 -8.96 32.63 25.56
C GLU A 151 -7.97 31.99 24.58
N ASN A 152 -6.68 32.30 24.68
CA ASN A 152 -5.69 31.94 23.66
C ASN A 152 -4.73 30.80 24.09
N TYR A 153 -4.71 30.42 25.36
CA TYR A 153 -3.81 29.38 25.88
C TYR A 153 -4.55 28.37 26.77
N ILE A 154 -4.09 27.12 26.72
CA ILE A 154 -4.61 26.04 27.55
C ILE A 154 -3.65 25.81 28.73
N PRO A 155 -4.13 25.79 29.98
CA PRO A 155 -3.32 25.43 31.14
C PRO A 155 -2.70 24.03 31.03
N ARG A 156 -1.46 23.88 31.52
CA ARG A 156 -0.70 22.63 31.37
C ARG A 156 -1.33 21.44 32.10
N ASP A 157 -2.04 21.70 33.20
CA ASP A 157 -2.78 20.73 34.01
C ASP A 157 -4.08 20.24 33.34
N GLU A 158 -4.55 20.94 32.31
CA GLU A 158 -5.67 20.47 31.47
C GLU A 158 -5.23 19.51 30.36
N ILE A 159 -3.92 19.39 30.10
CA ILE A 159 -3.38 18.46 29.10
C ILE A 159 -3.28 17.06 29.71
N ILE A 160 -3.97 16.10 29.10
CA ILE A 160 -3.97 14.70 29.55
C ILE A 160 -2.74 13.95 29.01
N ASP A 161 -1.87 13.49 29.92
CA ASP A 161 -0.70 12.65 29.63
C ASP A 161 -0.84 11.21 30.14
N ASN A 162 -2.07 10.73 30.33
CA ASN A 162 -2.36 9.37 30.81
C ASN A 162 -3.32 8.62 29.88
N LEU A 163 -3.38 7.29 30.05
CA LEU A 163 -4.21 6.36 29.26
C LEU A 163 -5.57 6.04 29.91
N ILE A 164 -5.94 6.71 31.00
CA ILE A 164 -7.01 6.24 31.91
C ILE A 164 -8.20 7.21 31.97
N THR A 165 -8.00 8.49 31.64
CA THR A 165 -9.07 9.48 31.59
C THR A 165 -10.01 9.22 30.41
N ASN A 166 -11.32 9.25 30.66
CA ASN A 166 -12.39 9.16 29.66
C ASN A 166 -13.04 10.53 29.32
N ASP A 167 -12.43 11.62 29.78
CA ASP A 167 -12.93 12.98 29.60
C ASP A 167 -12.59 13.48 28.18
N GLY A 168 -13.60 13.54 27.32
CA GLY A 168 -13.48 13.96 25.93
C GLY A 168 -13.37 15.47 25.72
N THR A 169 -13.43 16.27 26.78
CA THR A 169 -13.36 17.74 26.70
C THR A 169 -11.94 18.29 26.83
N LYS A 170 -10.98 17.47 27.26
CA LYS A 170 -9.60 17.87 27.52
C LYS A 170 -8.64 17.48 26.39
N PRO A 171 -7.69 18.35 26.01
CA PRO A 171 -6.70 18.04 24.98
C PRO A 171 -5.65 17.02 25.46
N VAL A 172 -5.17 16.20 24.53
CA VAL A 172 -4.17 15.14 24.79
C VAL A 172 -2.74 15.66 24.58
N SER A 173 -1.78 15.19 25.38
CA SER A 173 -0.37 15.53 25.19
C SER A 173 0.16 14.99 23.85
N ALA A 174 1.15 15.66 23.25
CA ALA A 174 1.74 15.19 21.98
C ALA A 174 2.39 13.80 22.12
N LYS A 175 3.00 13.50 23.27
CA LYS A 175 3.54 12.18 23.62
C LYS A 175 2.45 11.12 23.64
N GLN A 176 1.35 11.44 24.29
CA GLN A 176 0.21 10.55 24.46
C GLN A 176 -0.57 10.36 23.15
N ALA A 177 -0.69 11.41 22.33
CA ALA A 177 -1.24 11.35 20.98
C ALA A 177 -0.40 10.46 20.06
N LYS A 178 0.93 10.54 20.17
CA LYS A 178 1.85 9.66 19.43
C LYS A 178 1.71 8.20 19.86
N ILE A 179 1.68 7.92 21.16
CA ILE A 179 1.45 6.57 21.69
C ILE A 179 0.10 6.02 21.21
N LEU A 180 -0.97 6.82 21.26
CA LEU A 180 -2.27 6.43 20.73
C LEU A 180 -2.25 6.22 19.21
N ASN A 181 -1.44 6.98 18.46
CA ASN A 181 -1.34 6.83 17.01
C ASN A 181 -0.51 5.61 16.60
N GLU A 182 0.56 5.31 17.33
CA GLU A 182 1.46 4.17 17.08
C GLU A 182 0.91 2.85 17.65
N SER A 183 0.04 2.93 18.66
CA SER A 183 -0.58 1.75 19.32
C SER A 183 -2.05 1.55 18.93
N LYS A 184 -2.58 2.35 17.99
CA LYS A 184 -3.91 2.13 17.42
C LYS A 184 -3.81 0.90 16.52
N LEU A 185 -4.21 -0.25 17.06
CA LEU A 185 -4.86 -1.27 16.25
C LEU A 185 -6.00 -0.54 15.52
N GLY A 186 -5.89 -0.43 14.20
CA GLY A 186 -6.91 0.17 13.36
C GLY A 186 -8.27 -0.42 13.69
N LYS A 187 -9.34 0.38 13.59
CA LYS A 187 -10.71 -0.11 13.80
C LYS A 187 -11.10 -1.24 12.84
N ASP A 188 -10.27 -1.48 11.82
CA ASP A 188 -10.38 -2.52 10.81
C ASP A 188 -9.13 -3.42 10.70
N GLU A 189 -8.14 -3.31 11.61
CA GLU A 189 -6.95 -4.16 11.59
C GLU A 189 -7.19 -5.47 12.34
N ASN A 190 -7.19 -6.59 11.61
CA ASN A 190 -7.11 -7.92 12.19
C ASN A 190 -5.77 -8.06 12.93
N ALA A 191 -5.83 -8.35 14.23
CA ALA A 191 -4.66 -8.53 15.07
C ALA A 191 -3.83 -9.76 14.62
N ILE A 192 -2.84 -9.52 13.76
CA ILE A 192 -1.90 -10.54 13.23
C ILE A 192 -1.15 -11.28 14.36
N SER A 193 -1.16 -10.76 15.59
CA SER A 193 -0.49 -11.34 16.77
C SER A 193 -1.43 -11.91 17.84
N SER A 194 -2.75 -11.88 17.65
CA SER A 194 -3.68 -12.36 18.68
C SER A 194 -3.77 -13.89 18.67
N THR A 195 -3.13 -14.53 19.65
CA THR A 195 -3.25 -15.99 19.87
C THR A 195 -4.56 -16.40 20.54
N LYS A 196 -5.35 -15.46 21.08
CA LYS A 196 -6.72 -15.68 21.58
C LYS A 196 -7.59 -14.43 21.71
N LEU A 197 -8.91 -14.57 21.58
CA LEU A 197 -9.91 -13.54 21.88
C LEU A 197 -9.98 -13.28 23.40
N LYS A 198 -9.95 -12.01 23.81
CA LYS A 198 -10.07 -11.59 25.23
C LYS A 198 -11.37 -12.07 25.89
N TYR A 199 -12.46 -12.10 25.13
CA TYR A 199 -13.73 -12.70 25.51
C TYR A 199 -14.12 -13.69 24.43
N ALA A 200 -14.31 -14.95 24.82
CA ALA A 200 -14.76 -15.97 23.90
C ALA A 200 -16.13 -15.58 23.30
N ARG A 201 -16.25 -15.66 21.99
CA ARG A 201 -17.49 -15.38 21.26
C ARG A 201 -18.20 -16.70 21.02
N LYS A 202 -19.53 -16.70 20.95
CA LYS A 202 -20.27 -17.88 20.53
C LYS A 202 -20.42 -17.88 19.01
N ILE A 203 -19.96 -18.93 18.34
CA ILE A 203 -20.28 -19.23 16.94
C ILE A 203 -21.20 -20.44 16.97
N ASN A 204 -22.45 -20.30 16.52
CA ASN A 204 -23.50 -21.33 16.65
C ASN A 204 -23.60 -21.92 18.07
N ASN A 205 -23.65 -21.04 19.08
CA ASN A 205 -23.67 -21.38 20.51
C ASN A 205 -22.41 -22.07 21.09
N VAL A 206 -21.40 -22.37 20.27
CA VAL A 206 -20.11 -22.92 20.72
C VAL A 206 -19.13 -21.80 21.01
N SER A 207 -18.51 -21.83 22.19
CA SER A 207 -17.56 -20.82 22.64
C SER A 207 -16.25 -20.93 21.87
N PHE A 208 -15.84 -19.87 21.19
CA PHE A 208 -14.61 -19.75 20.41
C PHE A 208 -13.75 -18.61 20.94
N ASP A 209 -12.48 -18.89 21.18
CA ASP A 209 -11.49 -17.87 21.52
C ASP A 209 -10.25 -17.91 20.63
N GLY A 210 -10.21 -18.71 19.56
CA GLY A 210 -9.08 -18.75 18.63
C GLY A 210 -7.85 -19.52 19.12
N THR A 211 -7.84 -20.09 20.33
CA THR A 211 -6.71 -20.88 20.83
C THR A 211 -6.59 -22.28 20.22
N LYS A 212 -7.70 -22.80 19.69
CA LYS A 212 -7.82 -24.11 19.05
C LYS A 212 -8.85 -24.01 17.93
N ASP A 213 -8.75 -24.90 16.95
CA ASP A 213 -9.79 -25.07 15.93
C ASP A 213 -11.14 -25.33 16.60
N ILE A 214 -12.18 -24.67 16.10
CA ILE A 214 -13.56 -24.88 16.53
C ILE A 214 -14.28 -25.74 15.50
N ILE A 215 -14.91 -26.80 15.98
CA ILE A 215 -15.84 -27.59 15.16
C ILE A 215 -17.18 -26.87 15.22
N VAL A 216 -17.47 -26.07 14.19
CA VAL A 216 -18.80 -25.51 13.96
C VAL A 216 -19.56 -26.54 13.15
N ILE A 217 -20.45 -27.29 13.80
CA ILE A 217 -21.31 -28.24 13.10
C ILE A 217 -22.25 -27.40 12.22
N ASP A 218 -22.01 -27.42 10.92
CA ASP A 218 -22.92 -26.85 9.94
C ASP A 218 -24.16 -27.74 9.92
N ILE A 219 -25.29 -27.18 10.36
CA ILE A 219 -26.49 -27.95 10.70
C ILE A 219 -27.18 -28.53 9.44
N LEU A 220 -26.66 -28.26 8.23
CA LEU A 220 -27.32 -28.60 6.98
C LEU A 220 -26.50 -29.38 5.94
N SER A 221 -25.29 -29.86 6.22
CA SER A 221 -24.55 -30.61 5.18
C SER A 221 -23.95 -31.95 5.56
N ASP A 222 -23.47 -32.23 6.79
CA ASP A 222 -22.92 -33.58 7.07
C ASP A 222 -23.05 -33.98 8.55
N PHE A 223 -24.25 -34.41 8.96
CA PHE A 223 -24.31 -35.36 10.07
C PHE A 223 -23.93 -36.73 9.50
N SER A 224 -22.68 -37.14 9.68
CA SER A 224 -22.32 -38.55 9.59
C SER A 224 -23.18 -39.32 10.60
N THR A 225 -23.79 -40.42 10.17
CA THR A 225 -24.62 -41.28 11.03
C THR A 225 -23.89 -41.82 12.25
N ASN A 226 -22.56 -41.72 12.25
CA ASN A 226 -21.67 -42.08 13.34
C ASN A 226 -21.80 -41.16 14.55
N ASP A 227 -22.24 -39.92 14.35
CA ASP A 227 -22.37 -38.94 15.44
C ASP A 227 -23.74 -39.07 16.12
N ILE A 228 -24.81 -39.33 15.36
CA ILE A 228 -26.17 -39.54 15.90
C ILE A 228 -26.28 -40.85 16.68
N ALA A 229 -25.58 -41.90 16.23
CA ALA A 229 -25.51 -43.20 16.89
C ALA A 229 -24.92 -43.17 18.31
N LYS A 230 -24.02 -42.21 18.55
CA LYS A 230 -23.29 -42.00 19.81
C LYS A 230 -24.01 -41.07 20.78
N LEU A 231 -25.07 -40.40 20.32
CA LEU A 231 -25.86 -39.54 21.19
C LEU A 231 -26.56 -40.37 22.26
N LYS A 232 -26.44 -39.92 23.50
CA LYS A 232 -27.20 -40.42 24.64
C LYS A 232 -28.69 -40.16 24.39
N PRO A 233 -29.60 -40.97 24.96
CA PRO A 233 -31.04 -40.73 24.87
C PRO A 233 -31.47 -39.28 25.14
N ILE A 234 -30.87 -38.63 26.15
CA ILE A 234 -31.15 -37.24 26.51
C ILE A 234 -30.68 -36.23 25.45
N GLU A 235 -29.59 -36.51 24.74
CA GLU A 235 -29.06 -35.65 23.68
C GLU A 235 -29.95 -35.72 22.44
N VAL A 236 -30.47 -36.91 22.11
CA VAL A 236 -31.47 -37.11 21.05
C VAL A 236 -32.79 -36.41 21.40
N CYS A 237 -33.28 -36.56 22.65
CA CYS A 237 -34.45 -35.83 23.14
C CYS A 237 -34.29 -34.31 23.03
N ASN A 238 -33.16 -33.76 23.49
CA ASN A 238 -32.91 -32.32 23.49
C ASN A 238 -32.77 -31.77 22.07
N PHE A 239 -32.13 -32.52 21.17
CA PHE A 239 -32.05 -32.17 19.75
C PHE A 239 -33.45 -32.03 19.12
N ILE A 240 -34.35 -32.97 19.40
CA ILE A 240 -35.73 -32.93 18.92
C ILE A 240 -36.52 -31.77 19.57
N LYS A 241 -36.35 -31.54 20.88
CA LYS A 241 -37.01 -30.43 21.62
C LYS A 241 -36.68 -29.05 21.06
N THR A 242 -35.45 -28.83 20.58
CA THR A 242 -35.02 -27.53 20.03
C THR A 242 -35.60 -27.19 18.65
N ARG A 243 -36.12 -28.19 17.91
CA ARG A 243 -36.58 -28.00 16.52
C ARG A 243 -38.10 -27.95 16.33
N THR A 244 -38.91 -28.40 17.28
CA THR A 244 -40.37 -28.38 17.12
C THR A 244 -41.13 -28.12 18.42
N ASN A 245 -42.07 -27.17 18.35
CA ASN A 245 -43.13 -26.97 19.35
C ASN A 245 -44.08 -28.19 19.39
N ASN A 246 -43.67 -29.27 20.07
CA ASN A 246 -44.52 -30.42 20.45
C ASN A 246 -45.16 -31.24 19.32
N LEU A 247 -44.51 -31.41 18.16
CA LEU A 247 -44.97 -32.37 17.14
C LEU A 247 -43.86 -33.35 16.73
N ARG A 248 -44.21 -34.63 16.85
CA ARG A 248 -43.42 -35.83 16.52
C ARG A 248 -42.87 -35.69 15.11
N LEU A 249 -41.55 -35.76 14.96
CA LEU A 249 -40.90 -35.74 13.65
C LEU A 249 -40.11 -37.02 13.42
N ASN A 250 -40.35 -37.67 12.29
CA ASN A 250 -39.52 -38.75 11.78
C ASN A 250 -38.34 -38.10 11.08
N ALA A 251 -37.14 -38.33 11.58
CA ALA A 251 -35.94 -37.88 10.92
C ALA A 251 -35.33 -39.07 10.16
N HIS A 252 -35.33 -39.00 8.83
CA HIS A 252 -34.69 -39.98 7.96
C HIS A 252 -33.25 -39.54 7.65
N TYR A 253 -32.26 -40.30 8.11
CA TYR A 253 -30.84 -40.03 7.86
C TYR A 253 -30.20 -41.17 7.05
N LYS A 254 -29.43 -40.85 6.01
CA LYS A 254 -28.66 -41.83 5.22
C LYS A 254 -27.33 -42.14 5.93
N CYS A 255 -27.04 -43.41 6.19
CA CYS A 255 -25.74 -43.85 6.70
C CYS A 255 -24.77 -44.18 5.57
N VAL A 256 -23.56 -43.65 5.65
CA VAL A 256 -22.42 -44.11 4.85
C VAL A 256 -21.24 -44.33 5.81
N ASN A 257 -20.90 -45.60 6.06
CA ASN A 257 -19.81 -46.10 6.91
C ASN A 257 -19.93 -45.89 8.44
N GLY A 258 -20.27 -46.96 9.17
CA GLY A 258 -20.22 -47.03 10.64
C GLY A 258 -18.80 -46.89 11.23
N PRO A 259 -18.63 -46.44 12.50
CA PRO A 259 -17.35 -46.38 13.19
C PRO A 259 -17.14 -47.65 14.04
N THR A 260 -15.92 -48.18 14.09
CA THR A 260 -15.57 -49.46 14.73
C THR A 260 -15.44 -49.43 16.26
N ASP A 261 -15.87 -48.39 16.96
CA ASP A 261 -15.70 -48.31 18.43
C ASP A 261 -17.00 -48.03 19.18
N GLY A 262 -17.47 -49.06 19.88
CA GLY A 262 -18.28 -48.94 21.10
C GLY A 262 -19.69 -49.54 21.09
N GLY A 263 -20.21 -49.95 19.94
CA GLY A 263 -21.47 -50.67 19.83
C GLY A 263 -21.65 -51.14 18.40
N ILE A 264 -21.53 -52.44 18.18
CA ILE A 264 -21.48 -53.04 16.85
C ILE A 264 -22.79 -52.73 16.13
N PHE A 265 -22.76 -51.83 15.14
CA PHE A 265 -23.85 -51.76 14.18
C PHE A 265 -23.90 -53.11 13.45
N PRO A 266 -25.08 -53.75 13.37
CA PRO A 266 -25.17 -55.06 12.73
C PRO A 266 -24.83 -55.05 11.22
N ASP A 267 -24.87 -53.89 10.55
CA ASP A 267 -24.46 -53.69 9.15
C ASP A 267 -23.77 -52.32 8.99
N PRO A 268 -22.65 -52.21 8.23
CA PRO A 268 -21.93 -50.95 7.98
C PRO A 268 -22.69 -49.90 7.13
N TYR A 269 -23.79 -50.24 6.47
CA TYR A 269 -24.56 -49.31 5.63
C TYR A 269 -26.08 -49.40 5.91
N GLY A 270 -26.74 -48.27 6.14
CA GLY A 270 -28.15 -48.26 6.52
C GLY A 270 -28.82 -46.88 6.56
N ALA A 271 -29.97 -46.78 7.23
CA ALA A 271 -30.63 -45.54 7.61
C ALA A 271 -31.17 -45.64 9.04
N ILE A 272 -31.04 -44.59 9.85
CA ILE A 272 -31.56 -44.54 11.23
C ILE A 272 -32.77 -43.61 11.30
N GLU A 273 -33.82 -44.08 11.97
CA GLU A 273 -35.00 -43.32 12.36
C GLU A 273 -35.09 -43.31 13.89
N GLY A 274 -35.33 -42.15 14.50
CA GLY A 274 -35.41 -42.01 15.96
C GLY A 274 -36.65 -41.25 16.40
N PHE A 275 -37.24 -41.68 17.51
CA PHE A 275 -38.37 -41.03 18.16
C PHE A 275 -38.04 -40.78 19.63
N ALA A 276 -38.42 -39.60 20.12
CA ALA A 276 -38.32 -39.23 21.52
C ALA A 276 -39.61 -38.57 22.00
N THR A 277 -39.92 -38.73 23.28
CA THR A 277 -41.05 -38.07 23.95
C THR A 277 -40.64 -36.71 24.52
N SER A 278 -41.60 -35.80 24.70
CA SER A 278 -41.36 -34.43 25.17
C SER A 278 -41.21 -34.30 26.70
N ASP A 279 -41.37 -35.40 27.43
CA ASP A 279 -41.24 -35.44 28.89
C ASP A 279 -39.78 -35.31 29.36
N ASN A 280 -39.61 -35.09 30.67
CA ASN A 280 -38.29 -34.91 31.30
C ASN A 280 -37.51 -36.23 31.49
N TYR A 281 -38.15 -37.36 31.17
CA TYR A 281 -37.56 -38.70 31.25
C TYR A 281 -37.61 -39.32 29.87
N CYS A 282 -36.46 -39.46 29.21
CA CYS A 282 -36.35 -39.97 27.84
C CYS A 282 -36.61 -41.47 27.71
N SER A 283 -37.21 -42.09 28.73
CA SER A 283 -37.48 -43.52 28.90
C SER A 283 -38.37 -44.15 27.84
N TYR A 284 -39.04 -43.34 27.00
CA TYR A 284 -39.85 -43.81 25.87
C TYR A 284 -39.20 -43.55 24.50
N SER A 285 -37.95 -43.11 24.49
CA SER A 285 -37.20 -42.90 23.24
C SER A 285 -36.78 -44.23 22.64
N TRP A 286 -36.85 -44.33 21.31
CA TRP A 286 -36.43 -45.52 20.57
C TRP A 286 -35.78 -45.14 19.25
N GLN A 287 -34.97 -46.07 18.73
CA GLN A 287 -34.31 -45.95 17.44
C GLN A 287 -34.54 -47.21 16.63
N ARG A 288 -34.73 -47.02 15.32
CA ARG A 288 -34.81 -48.07 14.32
C ARG A 288 -33.68 -47.89 13.31
N PHE A 289 -32.99 -48.97 12.98
CA PHE A 289 -31.97 -49.02 11.94
C PHE A 289 -32.41 -49.93 10.80
N SER A 290 -32.40 -49.40 9.58
CA SER A 290 -32.69 -50.11 8.33
C SER A 290 -31.40 -50.35 7.58
N ALA A 291 -30.89 -51.58 7.54
CA ALA A 291 -29.70 -51.91 6.77
C ALA A 291 -29.95 -51.83 5.26
N ILE A 292 -29.03 -51.23 4.50
CA ILE A 292 -29.13 -51.08 3.03
C ILE A 292 -28.67 -52.35 2.32
N ASN A 293 -27.59 -53.01 2.78
CA ASN A 293 -26.99 -54.13 2.07
C ASN A 293 -27.56 -55.50 2.49
N GLY A 294 -28.01 -55.67 3.73
CA GLY A 294 -28.64 -56.92 4.21
C GLY A 294 -30.17 -56.90 4.33
N GLY A 295 -30.81 -55.73 4.20
CA GLY A 295 -32.24 -55.53 4.37
C GLY A 295 -32.77 -55.74 5.81
N GLU A 296 -31.90 -56.03 6.77
CA GLU A 296 -32.28 -56.24 8.16
C GLU A 296 -32.77 -54.94 8.82
N GLN A 297 -33.85 -55.06 9.59
CA GLN A 297 -34.44 -54.00 10.40
C GLN A 297 -34.12 -54.30 11.87
N TYR A 298 -33.60 -53.32 12.57
CA TYR A 298 -33.21 -53.41 13.98
C TYR A 298 -33.90 -52.32 14.79
N ILE A 299 -34.17 -52.59 16.07
CA ILE A 299 -34.74 -51.63 17.03
C ILE A 299 -33.99 -51.66 18.36
N ARG A 300 -33.90 -50.51 19.03
CA ARG A 300 -33.46 -50.39 20.43
C ARG A 300 -34.24 -49.28 21.14
N HIS A 301 -34.31 -49.33 22.46
CA HIS A 301 -35.03 -48.34 23.29
C HIS A 301 -34.13 -47.79 24.40
N ALA A 302 -34.46 -46.62 24.95
CA ALA A 302 -33.74 -46.03 26.06
C ALA A 302 -34.01 -46.81 27.35
N LEU A 303 -32.97 -47.22 28.06
CA LEU A 303 -33.07 -47.80 29.40
C LEU A 303 -33.12 -46.70 30.47
N ASP A 304 -32.41 -45.60 30.22
CA ASP A 304 -32.39 -44.37 31.02
C ASP A 304 -32.00 -43.16 30.14
N ASN A 305 -31.74 -41.99 30.73
CA ASN A 305 -31.37 -40.78 29.99
C ASN A 305 -29.99 -40.85 29.29
N ASN A 306 -29.14 -41.81 29.65
CA ASN A 306 -27.77 -41.97 29.20
C ASN A 306 -27.53 -43.26 28.40
N THR A 307 -28.36 -44.29 28.60
CA THR A 307 -28.09 -45.66 28.14
C THR A 307 -29.16 -46.16 27.18
N TRP A 308 -28.72 -46.70 26.03
CA TRP A 308 -29.57 -47.45 25.10
C TRP A 308 -29.55 -48.94 25.42
N SER A 309 -30.65 -49.64 25.14
CA SER A 309 -30.67 -51.10 25.08
C SER A 309 -29.80 -51.61 23.93
N GLU A 310 -29.40 -52.88 23.98
CA GLU A 310 -28.83 -53.59 22.83
C GLU A 310 -29.79 -53.57 21.63
N TRP A 311 -29.23 -53.66 20.42
CA TRP A 311 -30.01 -53.73 19.18
C TRP A 311 -30.70 -55.10 19.03
N SER A 312 -31.98 -55.09 18.70
CA SER A 312 -32.79 -56.29 18.46
C SER A 312 -33.30 -56.33 17.02
N THR A 313 -33.16 -57.46 16.33
CA THR A 313 -33.65 -57.64 14.94
C THR A 313 -35.17 -57.82 14.92
N ILE A 314 -35.87 -57.11 14.02
CA ILE A 314 -37.33 -57.14 13.90
C ILE A 314 -37.85 -57.56 12.51
N ALA A 315 -37.07 -57.41 11.43
CA ALA A 315 -37.46 -57.85 10.07
C ALA A 315 -36.26 -57.96 9.09
N LYS A 316 -36.45 -58.58 7.91
CA LYS A 316 -35.55 -58.56 6.73
C LYS A 316 -36.33 -58.12 5.48
N THR A 317 -35.93 -57.04 4.82
CA THR A 317 -36.61 -56.46 3.63
C THR A 317 -36.38 -57.23 2.33
N SER A 318 -35.51 -58.25 2.35
CA SER A 318 -35.36 -59.23 1.26
C SER A 318 -36.07 -60.57 1.54
N SER A 319 -36.94 -60.66 2.55
CA SER A 319 -37.68 -61.90 2.76
C SER A 319 -38.80 -62.06 1.73
N ASN A 320 -38.53 -62.82 0.66
CA ASN A 320 -39.16 -64.14 0.60
C ASN A 320 -38.16 -65.12 1.22
N VAL A 321 -38.58 -66.28 1.75
CA VAL A 321 -37.61 -67.26 2.27
C VAL A 321 -36.81 -67.82 1.09
N ALA A 322 -35.70 -67.17 0.74
CA ALA A 322 -34.86 -67.48 -0.42
C ALA A 322 -34.03 -68.77 -0.27
N SER A 323 -34.32 -69.58 0.75
CA SER A 323 -33.76 -70.92 0.94
C SER A 323 -34.83 -71.93 1.38
N ALA A 324 -36.09 -71.78 0.92
CA ALA A 324 -37.08 -72.81 1.15
C ALA A 324 -36.63 -74.08 0.40
N SER A 325 -35.95 -74.97 1.10
CA SER A 325 -35.59 -76.30 0.59
C SER A 325 -36.82 -77.17 0.32
N LYS A 326 -38.02 -76.73 0.74
CA LYS A 326 -39.33 -77.24 0.33
C LYS A 326 -40.48 -76.27 0.65
N LEU A 327 -41.63 -76.45 -0.01
CA LEU A 327 -42.92 -75.88 0.34
C LEU A 327 -43.40 -76.47 1.67
N GLN A 328 -43.91 -75.62 2.56
CA GLN A 328 -44.43 -76.05 3.88
C GLN A 328 -45.60 -77.03 3.77
N THR A 329 -46.36 -77.00 2.68
CA THR A 329 -47.42 -77.96 2.38
C THR A 329 -47.30 -78.37 0.91
N SER A 330 -47.08 -79.65 0.65
CA SER A 330 -47.00 -80.22 -0.70
C SER A 330 -48.26 -79.90 -1.52
N ARG A 331 -48.11 -79.71 -2.83
CA ARG A 331 -49.21 -79.46 -3.77
C ARG A 331 -49.32 -80.60 -4.78
N ASN A 332 -50.52 -81.10 -5.02
CA ASN A 332 -50.77 -82.08 -6.08
C ASN A 332 -50.85 -81.35 -7.43
N ILE A 333 -50.00 -81.74 -8.38
CA ILE A 333 -50.01 -81.28 -9.76
C ILE A 333 -50.57 -82.41 -10.62
N ALA A 334 -51.73 -82.17 -11.25
CA ALA A 334 -52.44 -83.16 -12.07
C ALA A 334 -52.58 -82.70 -13.52
N ILE A 335 -52.44 -83.65 -14.45
CA ILE A 335 -52.64 -83.50 -15.89
C ILE A 335 -53.91 -84.27 -16.28
N SER A 336 -54.80 -83.62 -17.03
CA SER A 336 -56.08 -84.18 -17.50
C SER A 336 -56.32 -83.89 -18.98
N GLY A 337 -56.98 -84.80 -19.69
CA GLY A 337 -57.28 -84.70 -21.13
C GLY A 337 -57.03 -86.04 -21.81
N ASP A 338 -56.34 -86.01 -22.97
CA ASP A 338 -56.01 -87.21 -23.77
C ASP A 338 -54.92 -88.11 -23.14
N GLY A 339 -54.39 -87.72 -21.99
CA GLY A 339 -53.61 -88.56 -21.10
C GLY A 339 -53.80 -88.14 -19.64
N THR A 340 -53.45 -89.03 -18.71
CA THR A 340 -53.62 -88.82 -17.27
C THR A 340 -52.32 -89.03 -16.51
N GLY A 341 -52.10 -88.23 -15.47
CA GLY A 341 -50.95 -88.34 -14.58
C GLY A 341 -51.02 -87.30 -13.47
N SER A 342 -50.55 -87.63 -12.26
CA SER A 342 -50.44 -86.65 -11.17
C SER A 342 -49.30 -86.98 -10.22
N ALA A 343 -48.75 -85.96 -9.55
CA ALA A 343 -47.79 -86.14 -8.46
C ALA A 343 -47.80 -84.96 -7.48
N ASN A 344 -47.36 -85.22 -6.25
CA ASN A 344 -47.19 -84.24 -5.19
C ASN A 344 -45.80 -83.58 -5.27
N PHE A 345 -45.76 -82.25 -5.29
CA PHE A 345 -44.53 -81.47 -5.38
C PHE A 345 -44.41 -80.49 -4.21
N ASP A 346 -43.25 -80.51 -3.57
CA ASP A 346 -42.84 -79.54 -2.55
C ASP A 346 -41.51 -78.85 -2.87
N GLY A 347 -40.86 -79.13 -4.01
CA GLY A 347 -39.62 -78.45 -4.39
C GLY A 347 -38.34 -78.94 -3.74
N SER A 348 -38.39 -79.97 -2.88
CA SER A 348 -37.17 -80.56 -2.29
C SER A 348 -36.34 -81.40 -3.25
N THR A 349 -36.97 -82.06 -4.21
CA THR A 349 -36.33 -82.85 -5.27
C THR A 349 -37.15 -82.74 -6.56
N ASN A 350 -36.56 -83.11 -7.70
CA ASN A 350 -37.30 -83.28 -8.94
C ASN A 350 -38.36 -84.40 -8.77
N VAL A 351 -39.55 -84.20 -9.33
CA VAL A 351 -40.64 -85.18 -9.34
C VAL A 351 -41.02 -85.47 -10.79
N ALA A 352 -41.07 -86.75 -11.15
CA ALA A 352 -41.59 -87.20 -12.43
C ALA A 352 -43.09 -87.47 -12.32
N ILE A 353 -43.89 -86.86 -13.20
CA ILE A 353 -45.31 -87.20 -13.36
C ILE A 353 -45.40 -88.22 -14.49
N ASN A 354 -45.76 -89.46 -14.18
CA ASN A 354 -46.00 -90.47 -15.21
C ASN A 354 -47.24 -90.09 -16.00
N PHE A 355 -47.03 -89.70 -17.25
CA PHE A 355 -48.08 -89.34 -18.19
C PHE A 355 -48.50 -90.58 -18.98
N ILE A 356 -49.71 -91.04 -18.73
CA ILE A 356 -50.31 -92.19 -19.41
C ILE A 356 -51.21 -91.64 -20.51
N LEU A 357 -50.77 -91.76 -21.76
CA LEU A 357 -51.63 -91.55 -22.93
C LEU A 357 -52.69 -92.64 -22.98
N LYS A 358 -53.92 -92.28 -23.34
CA LYS A 358 -54.96 -93.28 -23.63
C LYS A 358 -54.64 -93.89 -25.00
N ASP A 359 -54.30 -95.19 -25.02
CA ASP A 359 -53.65 -95.90 -26.14
C ASP A 359 -54.08 -95.48 -27.56
N VAL A 360 -53.08 -95.30 -28.45
CA VAL A 360 -53.27 -95.23 -29.91
C VAL A 360 -52.36 -96.24 -30.61
N ASN A 361 -52.82 -97.50 -30.65
CA ASN A 361 -52.52 -98.56 -31.63
C ASN A 361 -51.03 -98.98 -31.85
N ASP A 362 -50.68 -100.18 -31.39
CA ASP A 362 -49.31 -100.64 -31.10
C ASP A 362 -48.65 -101.45 -32.23
N SER A 363 -48.77 -101.05 -33.51
CA SER A 363 -48.13 -101.82 -34.60
C SER A 363 -47.86 -101.01 -35.89
N ALA A 364 -46.60 -100.64 -36.15
CA ALA A 364 -46.08 -100.41 -37.51
C ALA A 364 -44.54 -100.44 -37.58
N GLY A 365 -44.01 -101.10 -38.62
CA GLY A 365 -42.59 -101.41 -38.84
C GLY A 365 -41.73 -100.32 -39.50
N THR A 366 -40.51 -100.71 -39.86
CA THR A 366 -39.34 -99.88 -40.23
C THR A 366 -39.45 -99.16 -41.59
N TYR A 367 -39.13 -97.85 -41.65
CA TYR A 367 -39.11 -97.02 -42.87
C TYR A 367 -37.79 -96.25 -43.03
N GLY A 368 -37.21 -96.20 -44.25
CA GLY A 368 -36.07 -95.32 -44.60
C GLY A 368 -34.81 -95.95 -45.22
N ALA A 369 -34.91 -96.99 -46.06
CA ALA A 369 -33.72 -97.73 -46.50
C ALA A 369 -32.86 -97.09 -47.60
N ASN A 370 -33.27 -96.02 -48.32
CA ASN A 370 -32.47 -95.44 -49.42
C ASN A 370 -32.58 -93.90 -49.54
N ASN A 371 -31.42 -93.22 -49.61
CA ASN A 371 -31.23 -91.75 -49.53
C ASN A 371 -31.71 -90.88 -50.73
N LEU A 372 -32.53 -91.41 -51.64
CA LEU A 372 -32.99 -90.67 -52.84
C LEU A 372 -34.51 -90.72 -53.06
N GLU A 373 -35.27 -91.16 -52.04
CA GLU A 373 -36.72 -91.22 -52.09
C GLU A 373 -37.37 -90.25 -51.09
N ILE A 374 -38.46 -89.60 -51.53
CA ILE A 374 -39.29 -88.74 -50.71
C ILE A 374 -40.43 -89.58 -50.11
N PRO A 375 -40.66 -89.50 -48.79
CA PRO A 375 -41.86 -90.06 -48.18
C PRO A 375 -43.11 -89.36 -48.70
N VAL A 376 -44.09 -90.11 -49.17
CA VAL A 376 -45.42 -89.64 -49.55
C VAL A 376 -46.42 -90.14 -48.54
N ILE A 377 -47.14 -89.20 -47.94
CA ILE A 377 -48.09 -89.44 -46.85
C ILE A 377 -49.48 -89.03 -47.35
N ASN A 378 -50.43 -89.97 -47.38
CA ASN A 378 -51.80 -89.67 -47.77
C ASN A 378 -52.69 -89.55 -46.54
N LEU A 379 -53.32 -88.39 -46.38
CA LEU A 379 -54.25 -88.10 -45.29
C LEU A 379 -55.70 -88.11 -45.79
N ASN A 380 -56.65 -88.47 -44.94
CA ASN A 380 -58.07 -88.30 -45.23
C ASN A 380 -58.51 -86.85 -45.04
N ARG A 381 -59.76 -86.54 -45.43
CA ARG A 381 -60.34 -85.19 -45.31
C ARG A 381 -60.42 -84.67 -43.86
N LYS A 382 -60.15 -85.50 -42.85
CA LYS A 382 -60.09 -85.13 -41.43
C LYS A 382 -58.65 -85.05 -40.90
N GLY A 383 -57.63 -85.15 -41.76
CA GLY A 383 -56.22 -85.05 -41.38
C GLY A 383 -55.60 -86.33 -40.80
N GLN A 384 -56.29 -87.47 -40.88
CA GLN A 384 -55.76 -88.75 -40.37
C GLN A 384 -55.00 -89.51 -41.46
N LEU A 385 -53.93 -90.20 -41.07
CA LEU A 385 -53.09 -90.99 -41.97
C LEU A 385 -53.85 -92.20 -42.55
N ILE A 386 -53.88 -92.32 -43.88
CA ILE A 386 -54.50 -93.47 -44.59
C ILE A 386 -53.43 -94.42 -45.14
N SER A 387 -52.32 -93.89 -45.68
CA SER A 387 -51.22 -94.70 -46.22
C SER A 387 -49.91 -93.90 -46.27
N ALA A 388 -48.77 -94.60 -46.18
CA ALA A 388 -47.44 -94.02 -46.41
C ALA A 388 -46.62 -94.88 -47.39
N GLY A 389 -45.92 -94.23 -48.32
CA GLY A 389 -45.02 -94.87 -49.31
C GLY A 389 -43.90 -93.94 -49.76
N ASN A 390 -43.11 -94.33 -50.76
CA ASN A 390 -41.94 -93.58 -51.23
C ASN A 390 -42.05 -93.19 -52.73
N ARG A 391 -41.49 -92.03 -53.13
CA ARG A 391 -41.39 -91.57 -54.54
C ARG A 391 -40.01 -90.95 -54.82
N GLN A 392 -39.41 -91.21 -55.98
CA GLN A 392 -38.13 -90.60 -56.41
C GLN A 392 -38.25 -89.09 -56.73
N PHE A 393 -37.15 -88.32 -56.59
CA PHE A 393 -37.09 -86.90 -56.97
C PHE A 393 -37.05 -86.70 -58.51
N PRO A 394 -37.79 -85.73 -59.10
CA PRO A 394 -37.71 -85.41 -60.53
C PRO A 394 -36.46 -84.57 -60.91
N TYR A 395 -36.00 -84.66 -62.17
CA TYR A 395 -34.99 -83.75 -62.76
C TYR A 395 -35.60 -82.38 -63.10
N ALA A 396 -34.95 -81.28 -62.70
CA ALA A 396 -35.41 -79.91 -62.92
C ALA A 396 -35.47 -79.55 -64.42
N GLY A 397 -36.59 -79.01 -64.87
CA GLY A 397 -36.74 -78.40 -66.20
C GLY A 397 -37.72 -77.23 -66.16
N ILE A 398 -37.74 -76.41 -67.22
CA ILE A 398 -38.52 -75.17 -67.37
C ILE A 398 -40.05 -75.29 -67.22
N GLY A 399 -40.59 -76.49 -66.96
CA GLY A 399 -42.02 -76.74 -66.75
C GLY A 399 -42.38 -77.48 -65.45
N GLN A 400 -41.46 -77.64 -64.49
CA GLN A 400 -41.72 -78.35 -63.24
C GLN A 400 -42.09 -77.43 -62.08
N TYR A 401 -43.05 -77.87 -61.25
CA TYR A 401 -43.42 -77.21 -59.99
C TYR A 401 -43.18 -78.16 -58.81
N GLY A 402 -42.27 -77.80 -57.91
CA GLY A 402 -41.94 -78.58 -56.70
C GLY A 402 -40.45 -78.61 -56.36
N ALA A 403 -40.06 -79.48 -55.42
CA ALA A 403 -38.67 -79.68 -55.01
C ALA A 403 -37.86 -80.40 -56.10
N ALA A 404 -36.69 -79.86 -56.44
CA ALA A 404 -35.81 -80.36 -57.49
C ALA A 404 -34.35 -80.48 -57.00
N ILE A 405 -33.54 -81.30 -57.69
CA ILE A 405 -32.14 -81.54 -57.33
C ILE A 405 -31.26 -80.35 -57.77
N LEU A 406 -30.41 -79.85 -56.87
CA LEU A 406 -29.46 -78.76 -57.13
C LEU A 406 -28.07 -79.30 -57.50
N TYR A 407 -27.35 -78.57 -58.36
CA TYR A 407 -26.02 -78.98 -58.86
C TYR A 407 -24.91 -78.01 -58.44
N ASP A 408 -23.75 -78.56 -58.05
CA ASP A 408 -22.53 -77.80 -57.71
C ASP A 408 -21.67 -77.48 -58.94
N GLY A 409 -21.68 -78.32 -59.99
CA GLY A 409 -20.83 -78.20 -61.17
C GLY A 409 -21.48 -77.41 -62.31
N ILE A 410 -21.70 -76.11 -62.12
CA ILE A 410 -22.35 -75.24 -63.10
C ILE A 410 -21.34 -74.33 -63.77
N ASP A 411 -21.36 -74.30 -65.10
CA ASP A 411 -20.52 -73.44 -65.94
C ASP A 411 -21.35 -72.40 -66.72
N SER A 412 -20.67 -71.57 -67.52
CA SER A 412 -21.27 -70.51 -68.33
C SER A 412 -22.18 -71.01 -69.48
N TYR A 413 -22.29 -72.32 -69.70
CA TYR A 413 -23.13 -72.93 -70.74
C TYR A 413 -24.34 -73.70 -70.20
N SER A 414 -24.44 -73.81 -68.87
CA SER A 414 -25.50 -74.54 -68.18
C SER A 414 -26.82 -73.76 -68.19
N LYS A 415 -27.76 -74.14 -69.06
CA LYS A 415 -29.04 -73.43 -69.26
C LYS A 415 -30.26 -74.00 -68.50
N ASP A 416 -30.19 -75.26 -68.05
CA ASP A 416 -31.36 -76.00 -67.55
C ASP A 416 -31.11 -76.64 -66.14
N HIS A 417 -30.15 -76.15 -65.35
CA HIS A 417 -29.84 -76.65 -64.00
C HIS A 417 -30.00 -75.56 -62.93
N ALA A 418 -30.56 -75.90 -61.78
CA ALA A 418 -30.65 -75.01 -60.62
C ALA A 418 -29.38 -75.13 -59.75
N ALA A 419 -28.75 -73.99 -59.43
CA ALA A 419 -27.50 -73.93 -58.68
C ALA A 419 -27.69 -74.14 -57.17
N THR A 420 -26.75 -74.84 -56.55
CA THR A 420 -26.64 -74.87 -55.08
C THR A 420 -26.17 -73.52 -54.54
N ALA A 421 -26.45 -73.26 -53.26
CA ALA A 421 -25.89 -72.10 -52.57
C ALA A 421 -24.35 -72.09 -52.57
N ASN A 422 -23.71 -73.26 -52.59
CA ASN A 422 -22.25 -73.38 -52.69
C ASN A 422 -21.73 -72.96 -54.07
N ALA A 423 -22.38 -73.36 -55.16
CA ALA A 423 -22.04 -72.92 -56.51
C ALA A 423 -22.26 -71.41 -56.70
N VAL A 424 -23.36 -70.85 -56.17
CA VAL A 424 -23.62 -69.40 -56.19
C VAL A 424 -22.60 -68.65 -55.35
N ARG A 425 -22.24 -69.16 -54.17
CA ARG A 425 -21.19 -68.60 -53.33
C ARG A 425 -19.83 -68.66 -54.03
N GLN A 426 -19.44 -69.75 -54.67
CA GLN A 426 -18.17 -69.84 -55.42
C GLN A 426 -18.13 -68.85 -56.61
N LEU A 427 -19.23 -68.67 -57.34
CA LEU A 427 -19.31 -67.67 -58.41
C LEU A 427 -19.28 -66.22 -57.88
N GLY A 428 -19.87 -65.97 -56.70
CA GLY A 428 -19.83 -64.67 -56.02
C GLY A 428 -18.48 -64.37 -55.37
N GLU A 429 -17.85 -65.35 -54.74
CA GLU A 429 -16.50 -65.29 -54.18
C GLU A 429 -15.47 -65.13 -55.28
N ASN A 430 -15.61 -65.77 -56.43
CA ASN A 430 -14.70 -65.54 -57.57
C ASN A 430 -14.88 -64.15 -58.23
N ARG A 431 -15.98 -63.41 -57.98
CA ARG A 431 -16.10 -61.99 -58.37
C ARG A 431 -15.43 -61.03 -57.38
N TYR A 432 -15.26 -61.42 -56.12
CA TYR A 432 -14.76 -60.56 -55.04
C TYR A 432 -13.40 -61.00 -54.45
N GLN A 433 -12.96 -62.23 -54.70
CA GLN A 433 -11.63 -62.74 -54.43
C GLN A 433 -10.89 -62.92 -55.75
N ARG A 434 -10.11 -61.90 -56.12
CA ARG A 434 -8.85 -62.23 -56.77
C ARG A 434 -7.94 -62.75 -55.67
N THR A 435 -7.92 -64.07 -55.49
CA THR A 435 -6.83 -64.74 -54.77
C THR A 435 -5.58 -64.55 -55.61
N PHE A 436 -4.85 -63.46 -55.37
CA PHE A 436 -3.58 -63.24 -56.01
C PHE A 436 -2.55 -64.16 -55.36
N SER A 437 -1.83 -64.91 -56.20
CA SER A 437 -0.60 -65.59 -55.82
C SER A 437 0.35 -64.58 -55.19
N SER A 438 1.18 -65.05 -54.24
CA SER A 438 2.04 -64.27 -53.33
C SER A 438 3.07 -63.33 -53.97
N ASN A 439 3.03 -63.07 -55.28
CA ASN A 439 4.02 -62.31 -56.04
C ASN A 439 3.42 -61.23 -56.98
N GLN A 440 2.13 -60.88 -56.87
CA GLN A 440 1.56 -59.77 -57.65
C GLN A 440 1.48 -58.49 -56.80
N GLU A 441 2.51 -57.63 -56.90
CA GLU A 441 2.48 -56.30 -56.29
C GLU A 441 1.50 -55.38 -57.05
N PHE A 442 0.68 -54.62 -56.34
CA PHE A 442 -0.15 -53.59 -56.99
C PHE A 442 0.71 -52.36 -57.32
N ASP A 443 0.78 -51.99 -58.60
CA ASP A 443 1.59 -50.87 -59.07
C ASP A 443 0.86 -49.53 -58.91
N LEU A 444 1.35 -48.69 -57.99
CA LEU A 444 0.79 -47.36 -57.75
C LEU A 444 1.03 -46.39 -58.89
N ALA A 445 1.89 -46.71 -59.87
CA ALA A 445 2.08 -45.88 -61.05
C ALA A 445 0.87 -45.92 -62.01
N ARG A 446 -0.07 -46.87 -61.80
CA ARG A 446 -1.29 -47.00 -62.59
C ARG A 446 -2.17 -45.75 -62.60
N ASN A 447 -2.89 -45.61 -63.71
CA ASN A 447 -3.82 -44.50 -64.00
C ASN A 447 -5.17 -45.00 -64.56
N ASP A 448 -5.37 -46.31 -64.60
CA ASP A 448 -6.56 -47.00 -65.12
C ASP A 448 -7.62 -47.29 -64.05
N PHE A 449 -7.36 -46.94 -62.80
CA PHE A 449 -8.21 -47.26 -61.65
C PHE A 449 -8.79 -46.02 -60.96
N ASP A 450 -10.04 -46.12 -60.49
CA ASP A 450 -10.71 -45.16 -59.62
C ASP A 450 -11.36 -45.92 -58.47
N GLY A 451 -11.10 -45.52 -57.23
CA GLY A 451 -11.56 -46.24 -56.03
C GLY A 451 -10.47 -46.54 -55.00
N ILE A 452 -10.82 -47.38 -54.02
CA ILE A 452 -9.94 -47.76 -52.90
C ILE A 452 -9.43 -49.18 -53.14
N HIS A 453 -8.12 -49.38 -53.01
CA HIS A 453 -7.48 -50.69 -53.04
C HIS A 453 -6.66 -50.91 -51.76
N THR A 454 -6.64 -52.14 -51.27
CA THR A 454 -5.87 -52.57 -50.09
C THR A 454 -5.01 -53.76 -50.48
N GLU A 455 -3.71 -53.70 -50.24
CA GLU A 455 -2.76 -54.75 -50.65
C GLU A 455 -1.66 -54.93 -49.60
N TYR A 456 -1.05 -56.11 -49.60
CA TYR A 456 0.05 -56.47 -48.69
C TYR A 456 1.45 -56.11 -49.25
N THR A 457 1.57 -55.84 -50.55
CA THR A 457 2.80 -55.33 -51.18
C THR A 457 2.47 -54.37 -52.32
N TRP A 458 3.15 -53.22 -52.33
CA TRP A 458 2.90 -52.13 -53.28
C TRP A 458 4.16 -51.75 -54.05
N LYS A 459 4.09 -51.76 -55.37
CA LYS A 459 5.16 -51.31 -56.25
C LYS A 459 5.08 -49.79 -56.45
N ASN A 460 6.23 -49.11 -56.47
CA ASN A 460 6.37 -47.65 -56.53
C ASN A 460 5.72 -46.90 -55.33
N SER A 461 5.71 -47.53 -54.16
CA SER A 461 5.23 -46.94 -52.91
C SER A 461 6.25 -45.97 -52.28
N PRO A 462 5.81 -44.96 -51.50
CA PRO A 462 6.66 -43.91 -50.95
C PRO A 462 7.78 -44.34 -49.96
N ALA A 463 7.89 -45.61 -49.57
CA ALA A 463 8.94 -46.11 -48.69
C ALA A 463 9.18 -47.63 -48.79
N GLY A 464 8.76 -48.28 -49.89
CA GLY A 464 8.76 -49.76 -49.97
C GLY A 464 7.76 -50.41 -48.99
N SER A 465 6.70 -49.68 -48.65
CA SER A 465 5.70 -50.08 -47.64
C SER A 465 4.97 -51.36 -48.03
N GLN A 466 4.83 -52.26 -47.06
CA GLN A 466 4.19 -53.56 -47.27
C GLN A 466 2.66 -53.43 -47.09
N ILE A 467 2.18 -53.09 -45.89
CA ILE A 467 0.74 -53.06 -45.61
C ILE A 467 0.20 -51.62 -45.72
N ALA A 468 -0.63 -51.37 -46.71
CA ALA A 468 -1.20 -50.04 -46.94
C ALA A 468 -2.55 -50.09 -47.67
N ALA A 469 -3.26 -48.95 -47.62
CA ALA A 469 -4.43 -48.70 -48.45
C ALA A 469 -4.16 -47.49 -49.35
N ALA A 470 -4.58 -47.56 -50.61
CA ALA A 470 -4.47 -46.48 -51.56
C ALA A 470 -5.86 -46.08 -52.07
N GLN A 471 -6.15 -44.79 -52.07
CA GLN A 471 -7.34 -44.23 -52.70
C GLN A 471 -6.93 -43.40 -53.91
N PHE A 472 -7.50 -43.75 -55.04
CA PHE A 472 -7.35 -43.03 -56.30
C PHE A 472 -8.59 -42.15 -56.48
N PHE A 473 -8.36 -40.88 -56.80
CA PHE A 473 -9.36 -39.89 -57.17
C PHE A 473 -9.14 -39.56 -58.63
N LYS A 474 -9.82 -40.28 -59.52
CA LYS A 474 -9.69 -40.07 -60.96
C LYS A 474 -10.67 -38.99 -61.41
N TYR A 475 -10.14 -37.81 -61.73
CA TYR A 475 -10.94 -36.74 -62.32
C TYR A 475 -11.00 -36.87 -63.86
N SER A 476 -9.89 -37.20 -64.49
CA SER A 476 -9.81 -37.53 -65.93
C SER A 476 -8.61 -38.46 -66.21
N GLN A 477 -8.38 -38.82 -67.48
CA GLN A 477 -7.18 -39.62 -67.85
C GLN A 477 -5.87 -38.88 -67.55
N ASP A 478 -5.91 -37.54 -67.50
CA ASP A 478 -4.73 -36.69 -67.32
C ASP A 478 -4.57 -36.15 -65.91
N TRP A 479 -5.56 -36.35 -65.02
CA TRP A 479 -5.60 -35.79 -63.67
C TRP A 479 -6.08 -36.82 -62.66
N ILE A 480 -5.13 -37.37 -61.91
CA ILE A 480 -5.41 -38.36 -60.85
C ILE A 480 -4.74 -37.91 -59.56
N GLY A 481 -5.53 -37.74 -58.51
CA GLY A 481 -5.04 -37.59 -57.15
C GLY A 481 -4.93 -38.96 -56.49
N LYS A 482 -3.88 -39.19 -55.70
CA LYS A 482 -3.68 -40.43 -54.96
C LYS A 482 -3.43 -40.10 -53.50
N LEU A 483 -4.17 -40.73 -52.60
CA LEU A 483 -3.90 -40.75 -51.16
C LEU A 483 -3.43 -42.15 -50.79
N PHE A 484 -2.28 -42.23 -50.11
CA PHE A 484 -1.69 -43.48 -49.69
C PHE A 484 -1.54 -43.50 -48.17
N PHE A 485 -2.30 -44.40 -47.55
CA PHE A 485 -2.33 -44.64 -46.12
C PHE A 485 -1.38 -45.78 -45.79
N ASP A 486 -0.16 -45.44 -45.38
CA ASP A 486 0.80 -46.44 -44.94
C ASP A 486 0.47 -46.86 -43.51
N ILE A 487 -0.03 -48.08 -43.36
CA ILE A 487 -0.46 -48.62 -42.08
C ILE A 487 0.76 -49.00 -41.23
N ALA A 488 1.85 -49.46 -41.85
CA ALA A 488 3.06 -49.88 -41.16
C ALA A 488 3.84 -48.68 -40.60
N SER A 489 3.99 -47.61 -41.39
CA SER A 489 4.73 -46.42 -40.95
C SER A 489 3.86 -45.33 -40.30
N HIS A 490 2.53 -45.49 -40.28
CA HIS A 490 1.57 -44.52 -39.73
C HIS A 490 1.60 -43.14 -40.40
N LYS A 491 1.96 -43.10 -41.69
CA LYS A 491 2.11 -41.88 -42.48
C LYS A 491 1.06 -41.79 -43.58
N LEU A 492 0.67 -40.56 -43.88
CA LEU A 492 -0.22 -40.26 -45.01
C LEU A 492 0.57 -39.55 -46.10
N TYR A 493 0.52 -40.12 -47.30
CA TYR A 493 1.17 -39.57 -48.48
C TYR A 493 0.13 -39.15 -49.52
N THR A 494 0.50 -38.16 -50.32
CA THR A 494 -0.25 -37.76 -51.51
C THR A 494 0.66 -37.72 -52.73
N GLN A 495 0.10 -38.04 -53.88
CA GLN A 495 0.77 -37.91 -55.16
C GLN A 495 -0.26 -37.51 -56.21
N THR A 496 0.15 -36.65 -57.13
CA THR A 496 -0.68 -36.29 -58.29
C THR A 496 -0.04 -36.82 -59.56
N PHE A 497 -0.87 -37.30 -60.47
CA PHE A 497 -0.53 -37.57 -61.86
C PHE A 497 -1.16 -36.46 -62.72
N THR A 498 -0.33 -35.75 -63.47
CA THR A 498 -0.75 -34.57 -64.25
C THR A 498 -0.25 -34.68 -65.69
N GLY A 499 -1.14 -34.50 -66.67
CA GLY A 499 -0.77 -34.39 -68.09
C GLY A 499 -0.34 -35.69 -68.76
N GLY A 500 -0.83 -36.83 -68.29
CA GLY A 500 -0.73 -38.11 -69.00
C GLY A 500 0.67 -38.76 -69.07
N THR A 501 1.72 -38.13 -68.52
CA THR A 501 3.10 -38.52 -68.83
C THR A 501 3.99 -38.88 -67.63
N THR A 502 3.80 -38.30 -66.43
CA THR A 502 4.59 -38.71 -65.22
C THR A 502 3.83 -38.49 -63.91
N ASN A 503 4.04 -39.37 -62.93
CA ASN A 503 3.61 -39.14 -61.55
C ASN A 503 4.57 -38.11 -60.90
N SER A 504 4.04 -37.19 -60.11
CA SER A 504 4.85 -36.36 -59.22
C SER A 504 5.53 -37.21 -58.13
N GLU A 505 6.54 -36.67 -57.45
CA GLU A 505 7.07 -37.33 -56.27
C GLU A 505 5.99 -37.45 -55.18
N TRP A 506 6.00 -38.58 -54.45
CA TRP A 506 5.15 -38.74 -53.28
C TRP A 506 5.51 -37.69 -52.22
N LYS A 507 4.50 -36.97 -51.73
CA LYS A 507 4.64 -35.98 -50.65
C LYS A 507 3.98 -36.50 -49.39
N GLU A 508 4.73 -36.53 -48.30
CA GLU A 508 4.20 -36.81 -46.96
C GLU A 508 3.44 -35.57 -46.46
N ILE A 509 2.19 -35.74 -46.03
CA ILE A 509 1.32 -34.60 -45.65
C ILE A 509 0.81 -34.66 -44.20
N ALA A 510 0.88 -35.81 -43.53
CA ALA A 510 0.55 -35.90 -42.11
C ALA A 510 1.19 -37.13 -41.45
N TYR A 511 1.56 -36.97 -40.17
CA TYR A 511 1.79 -38.07 -39.24
C TYR A 511 0.48 -38.35 -38.50
N THR A 512 0.01 -39.59 -38.50
CA THR A 512 -1.11 -39.96 -37.62
C THR A 512 -0.69 -40.08 -36.13
N LYS A 513 0.62 -39.90 -35.84
CA LYS A 513 1.23 -39.96 -34.49
C LYS A 513 2.06 -38.72 -34.09
N SER A 514 2.07 -37.62 -34.85
CA SER A 514 2.90 -36.46 -34.48
C SER A 514 2.32 -35.69 -33.28
N ASN A 515 3.20 -35.36 -32.35
CA ASN A 515 2.95 -34.81 -31.04
C ASN A 515 2.86 -33.28 -30.99
N VAL A 516 2.02 -32.66 -31.82
CA VAL A 516 1.81 -31.20 -31.71
C VAL A 516 1.38 -30.80 -30.29
N ALA A 517 0.73 -31.70 -29.54
CA ALA A 517 0.34 -31.52 -28.14
C ALA A 517 1.30 -32.09 -27.09
N SER A 518 2.35 -32.84 -27.45
CA SER A 518 3.31 -33.44 -26.49
C SER A 518 4.77 -33.23 -26.87
N ALA A 519 5.06 -32.14 -27.58
CA ALA A 519 6.43 -31.72 -27.87
C ALA A 519 7.14 -31.40 -26.54
N SER A 520 7.98 -32.34 -26.08
CA SER A 520 8.85 -32.15 -24.91
C SER A 520 10.06 -31.27 -25.22
N LYS A 521 10.26 -30.92 -26.50
CA LYS A 521 11.32 -30.01 -26.95
C LYS A 521 11.04 -29.32 -28.29
N LEU A 522 11.68 -28.17 -28.52
CA LEU A 522 11.72 -27.42 -29.77
C LEU A 522 12.63 -28.15 -30.78
N GLN A 523 12.14 -28.36 -31.99
CA GLN A 523 12.89 -29.03 -33.07
C GLN A 523 14.18 -28.28 -33.45
N ASN A 524 14.12 -26.95 -33.45
CA ASN A 524 15.27 -26.08 -33.65
C ASN A 524 15.50 -25.29 -32.36
N PRO A 525 16.49 -25.66 -31.53
CA PRO A 525 16.81 -24.94 -30.30
C PRO A 525 17.01 -23.45 -30.56
N ARG A 526 16.54 -22.60 -29.65
CA ARG A 526 16.71 -21.15 -29.68
C ARG A 526 17.78 -20.75 -28.68
N GLN A 527 18.51 -19.67 -28.92
CA GLN A 527 19.44 -19.19 -27.90
C GLN A 527 18.70 -18.36 -26.85
N ILE A 528 18.76 -18.78 -25.58
CA ILE A 528 18.33 -18.00 -24.41
C ILE A 528 19.55 -17.90 -23.48
N PHE A 529 19.93 -16.67 -23.10
CA PHE A 529 21.17 -16.38 -22.36
C PHE A 529 22.44 -16.97 -23.01
N GLY A 530 22.49 -17.02 -24.35
CA GLY A 530 23.61 -17.60 -25.10
C GLY A 530 23.66 -19.14 -25.09
N GLN A 531 22.74 -19.81 -24.40
CA GLN A 531 22.62 -21.26 -24.34
C GLN A 531 21.53 -21.76 -25.28
N ASN A 532 21.73 -22.93 -25.89
CA ASN A 532 20.70 -23.56 -26.72
C ASN A 532 19.57 -24.07 -25.81
N PHE A 533 18.41 -23.43 -25.93
CA PHE A 533 17.16 -23.82 -25.28
C PHE A 533 16.27 -24.57 -26.25
N ASP A 534 15.93 -25.80 -25.87
CA ASP A 534 14.93 -26.59 -26.57
C ASP A 534 13.72 -26.89 -25.69
N GLY A 535 13.58 -26.36 -24.48
CA GLY A 535 12.41 -26.60 -23.63
C GLY A 535 12.43 -27.88 -22.81
N THR A 536 13.52 -28.69 -22.88
CA THR A 536 13.64 -29.91 -22.07
C THR A 536 14.00 -29.70 -20.61
N ASN A 537 14.64 -28.57 -20.28
CA ASN A 537 15.09 -28.22 -18.93
C ASN A 537 14.97 -26.71 -18.73
N ASP A 538 14.89 -26.28 -17.47
CA ASP A 538 15.00 -24.86 -17.10
C ASP A 538 16.35 -24.32 -17.56
N VAL A 539 16.36 -23.13 -18.16
CA VAL A 539 17.60 -22.44 -18.55
C VAL A 539 17.90 -21.37 -17.53
N ASN A 540 18.97 -21.61 -16.77
CA ASN A 540 19.54 -20.63 -15.87
C ASN A 540 20.77 -20.02 -16.55
N GLY A 541 20.80 -18.69 -16.62
CA GLY A 541 21.92 -17.94 -17.14
C GLY A 541 22.06 -16.63 -16.39
N THR A 542 23.29 -16.24 -16.09
CA THR A 542 23.57 -14.89 -15.61
C THR A 542 23.44 -13.95 -16.79
N VAL A 543 22.65 -12.88 -16.66
CA VAL A 543 22.61 -11.80 -17.65
C VAL A 543 23.92 -11.00 -17.50
N THR A 544 25.01 -11.54 -18.03
CA THR A 544 26.26 -10.81 -18.17
C THR A 544 26.08 -9.80 -19.29
N ALA A 545 26.05 -8.53 -18.92
CA ALA A 545 25.97 -7.41 -19.84
C ALA A 545 27.28 -7.30 -20.66
N SER A 546 27.49 -8.19 -21.62
CA SER A 546 28.22 -7.79 -22.83
C SER A 546 27.28 -7.09 -23.81
N THR A 547 25.95 -7.23 -23.66
CA THR A 547 24.94 -6.56 -24.52
C THR A 547 23.61 -6.14 -23.85
N GLY A 548 23.49 -6.18 -22.51
CA GLY A 548 22.45 -5.45 -21.74
C GLY A 548 20.98 -5.92 -21.86
N ILE A 549 20.29 -6.03 -20.73
CA ILE A 549 18.80 -6.03 -20.70
C ILE A 549 18.23 -4.62 -20.49
N PHE A 550 19.06 -3.65 -20.09
CA PHE A 550 18.76 -2.22 -20.20
C PHE A 550 20.05 -1.45 -20.46
N GLN A 551 20.58 -1.54 -21.68
CA GLN A 551 21.56 -0.57 -22.14
C GLN A 551 20.76 0.58 -22.75
N ALA A 552 20.52 1.66 -21.99
CA ALA A 552 19.98 2.88 -22.61
C ALA A 552 21.10 3.69 -23.28
N ASP A 553 22.34 3.59 -22.79
CA ASP A 553 23.59 4.15 -23.35
C ASP A 553 24.76 3.91 -22.36
N GLU A 554 25.93 4.52 -22.61
CA GLU A 554 27.11 4.54 -21.70
C GLU A 554 26.80 5.09 -20.30
N TYR A 555 25.63 5.69 -20.10
CA TYR A 555 25.31 6.51 -18.95
C TYR A 555 24.16 5.96 -18.09
N HIS A 556 23.29 5.12 -18.64
CA HIS A 556 22.16 4.50 -17.94
C HIS A 556 22.30 2.99 -17.86
N TYR A 557 22.69 2.50 -16.68
CA TYR A 557 22.71 1.08 -16.35
C TYR A 557 22.42 0.86 -14.85
N ILE A 558 21.86 -0.30 -14.54
CA ILE A 558 21.68 -0.78 -13.17
C ILE A 558 22.85 -1.73 -12.87
N ASP A 559 23.78 -1.33 -12.00
CA ASP A 559 24.92 -2.13 -11.56
C ASP A 559 24.46 -3.04 -10.42
N THR A 560 24.21 -4.31 -10.74
CA THR A 560 23.91 -5.37 -9.77
C THR A 560 25.17 -6.18 -9.38
N GLY A 561 26.36 -5.72 -9.80
CA GLY A 561 27.57 -6.53 -9.87
C GLY A 561 28.48 -6.54 -8.64
N ARG A 562 28.11 -5.93 -7.51
CA ARG A 562 28.96 -5.90 -6.31
C ARG A 562 28.25 -6.39 -5.06
N ASN A 563 28.87 -7.37 -4.40
CA ASN A 563 28.34 -8.01 -3.20
C ASN A 563 28.06 -6.94 -2.11
N GLY A 564 26.78 -6.75 -1.76
CA GLY A 564 26.33 -5.87 -0.67
C GLY A 564 25.91 -4.44 -1.04
N ILE A 565 25.92 -4.03 -2.32
CA ILE A 565 25.40 -2.69 -2.72
C ILE A 565 24.69 -2.76 -4.08
N ASP A 566 23.37 -2.59 -4.08
CA ASP A 566 22.61 -2.28 -5.30
C ASP A 566 22.88 -0.82 -5.70
N ARG A 567 23.42 -0.58 -6.89
CA ARG A 567 23.65 0.79 -7.40
C ARG A 567 22.81 1.05 -8.64
N MET A 568 22.01 2.10 -8.57
CA MET A 568 21.32 2.64 -9.75
C MET A 568 22.04 3.92 -10.18
N ASN A 569 22.71 3.88 -11.33
CA ASN A 569 23.36 5.06 -11.90
C ASN A 569 22.34 5.79 -12.79
N PHE A 570 21.99 7.02 -12.41
CA PHE A 570 21.13 7.90 -13.20
C PHE A 570 21.96 9.05 -13.77
N HIS A 571 22.21 9.04 -15.07
CA HIS A 571 22.87 10.16 -15.74
C HIS A 571 21.83 11.05 -16.41
N GLY A 572 21.25 11.97 -15.64
CA GLY A 572 20.43 13.01 -16.21
C GLY A 572 21.28 14.14 -16.77
N TYR A 573 21.54 14.20 -18.07
CA TYR A 573 21.86 15.49 -18.71
C TYR A 573 20.59 16.35 -18.55
N ASN A 574 20.61 17.31 -17.63
CA ASN A 574 19.44 18.09 -17.15
C ASN A 574 18.33 17.32 -16.39
N GLY A 575 18.56 16.07 -15.98
CA GLY A 575 17.58 15.28 -15.21
C GLY A 575 17.60 15.64 -13.72
N ILE A 576 16.42 15.79 -13.12
CA ILE A 576 16.24 16.04 -11.69
C ILE A 576 15.53 14.83 -11.07
N PHE A 577 16.17 14.14 -10.13
CA PHE A 577 15.54 13.10 -9.33
C PHE A 577 15.22 13.66 -7.94
N ASN A 578 13.94 13.87 -7.64
CA ASN A 578 13.47 14.39 -6.37
C ASN A 578 13.01 13.25 -5.45
N PHE A 579 13.57 13.17 -4.25
CA PHE A 579 12.94 12.48 -3.14
C PHE A 579 11.87 13.41 -2.58
N ILE A 580 10.61 12.97 -2.58
CA ILE A 580 9.45 13.76 -2.18
C ILE A 580 8.87 13.16 -0.90
N ASP A 581 8.58 13.99 0.10
CA ASP A 581 7.81 13.59 1.26
C ASP A 581 6.38 13.25 0.81
N ALA A 582 6.03 11.97 0.92
CA ALA A 582 4.75 11.44 0.47
C ALA A 582 3.53 12.07 1.17
N LYS A 583 3.70 12.71 2.34
CA LYS A 583 2.59 13.32 3.09
C LYS A 583 2.25 14.73 2.61
N ASN A 584 3.23 15.49 2.13
CA ASN A 584 3.04 16.91 1.82
C ASN A 584 3.55 17.33 0.43
N GLY A 585 4.17 16.41 -0.33
CA GLY A 585 4.65 16.69 -1.68
C GLY A 585 5.94 17.53 -1.74
N THR A 586 6.58 17.82 -0.60
CA THR A 586 7.80 18.64 -0.55
C THR A 586 9.03 17.83 -0.95
N ILE A 587 9.99 18.48 -1.63
CA ILE A 587 11.23 17.84 -2.07
C ILE A 587 12.21 17.81 -0.88
N VAL A 588 12.52 16.61 -0.38
CA VAL A 588 13.40 16.42 0.79
C VAL A 588 14.86 16.21 0.41
N ALA A 589 15.13 15.72 -0.81
CA ALA A 589 16.46 15.64 -1.37
C ALA A 589 16.36 15.62 -2.91
N ARG A 590 17.39 16.13 -3.57
CA ARG A 590 17.47 16.15 -5.04
C ARG A 590 18.81 15.61 -5.51
N ILE A 591 18.81 14.75 -6.52
CA ILE A 591 20.01 14.43 -7.30
C ILE A 591 19.90 15.16 -8.63
N SER A 592 20.92 15.93 -8.98
CA SER A 592 21.03 16.68 -10.23
C SER A 592 22.44 16.61 -10.79
N GLN A 593 22.65 17.14 -12.00
CA GLN A 593 23.98 17.28 -12.59
C GLN A 593 24.97 18.10 -11.73
N ASN A 594 24.45 18.92 -10.81
CA ASN A 594 25.25 19.74 -9.88
C ASN A 594 25.49 19.03 -8.53
N GLY A 595 25.12 17.75 -8.40
CA GLY A 595 25.28 16.94 -7.19
C GLY A 595 24.00 16.72 -6.39
N ILE A 596 24.16 16.30 -5.13
CA ILE A 596 23.08 16.00 -4.20
C ILE A 596 22.69 17.28 -3.44
N GLY A 597 21.53 17.84 -3.77
CA GLY A 597 20.91 18.96 -3.07
C GLY A 597 20.07 18.48 -1.90
N CYS A 598 20.71 18.13 -0.79
CA CYS A 598 20.04 17.87 0.48
C CYS A 598 20.66 18.74 1.60
N ASN A 599 19.88 19.03 2.64
CA ASN A 599 20.42 19.57 3.89
C ASN A 599 21.18 18.44 4.59
N ALA A 600 22.46 18.29 4.30
CA ALA A 600 23.29 17.25 4.90
C ALA A 600 23.44 17.52 6.41
N ALA A 601 22.86 16.66 7.25
CA ALA A 601 23.01 16.72 8.71
C ALA A 601 24.48 16.62 9.17
N SER A 602 25.37 16.14 8.30
CA SER A 602 26.80 15.94 8.56
C SER A 602 27.70 16.55 7.48
N ALA A 603 27.36 17.73 6.94
CA ALA A 603 28.20 18.39 5.95
C ALA A 603 29.62 18.65 6.50
N SER A 604 30.65 18.23 5.76
CA SER A 604 32.05 18.48 6.13
C SER A 604 32.53 19.89 5.77
N LYS A 605 31.81 20.60 4.90
CA LYS A 605 31.98 22.04 4.60
C LYS A 605 30.77 22.64 3.88
N LEU A 606 30.64 23.96 3.89
CA LEU A 606 29.70 24.74 3.10
C LEU A 606 30.11 24.73 1.63
N GLN A 607 29.15 24.45 0.74
CA GLN A 607 29.39 24.46 -0.70
C GLN A 607 29.85 25.84 -1.21
N THR A 608 29.31 26.91 -0.64
CA THR A 608 29.73 28.28 -0.91
C THR A 608 30.18 28.89 0.41
N PRO A 609 31.49 29.16 0.59
CA PRO A 609 32.00 29.83 1.78
C PRO A 609 31.25 31.14 2.03
N ARG A 610 31.01 31.48 3.31
CA ARG A 610 30.34 32.71 3.71
C ARG A 610 31.35 33.68 4.29
N ASN A 611 31.34 34.92 3.83
CA ASN A 611 32.17 35.96 4.45
C ASN A 611 31.55 36.34 5.80
N ILE A 612 32.27 36.08 6.88
CA ILE A 612 31.90 36.54 8.22
C ILE A 612 32.61 37.87 8.45
N ALA A 613 31.83 38.94 8.60
CA ALA A 613 32.34 40.29 8.79
C ALA A 613 32.02 40.82 10.20
N ILE A 614 33.00 41.48 10.81
CA ILE A 614 32.89 42.28 12.01
C ILE A 614 32.93 43.74 11.56
N SER A 615 31.96 44.55 12.00
CA SER A 615 31.81 45.95 11.64
C SER A 615 31.60 46.84 12.88
N GLY A 616 31.90 48.14 12.75
CA GLY A 616 31.84 49.13 13.84
C GLY A 616 33.25 49.61 14.24
N ASP A 617 33.47 49.81 15.53
CA ASP A 617 34.74 50.30 16.10
C ASP A 617 35.90 49.31 15.87
N VAL A 618 35.59 48.05 15.62
CA VAL A 618 36.53 47.03 15.16
C VAL A 618 36.03 46.51 13.81
N SER A 619 36.92 46.42 12.83
CA SER A 619 36.60 45.90 11.49
C SER A 619 37.51 44.75 11.09
N GLY A 620 36.95 43.77 10.39
CA GLY A 620 37.67 42.61 9.88
C GLY A 620 36.71 41.62 9.23
N SER A 621 37.18 40.81 8.29
CA SER A 621 36.35 39.76 7.71
C SER A 621 37.18 38.57 7.23
N ALA A 622 36.57 37.39 7.20
CA ALA A 622 37.16 36.21 6.59
C ALA A 622 36.08 35.25 6.06
N TYR A 623 36.43 34.46 5.04
CA TYR A 623 35.56 33.42 4.53
C TYR A 623 35.59 32.17 5.42
N PHE A 624 34.40 31.68 5.78
CA PHE A 624 34.20 30.46 6.53
C PHE A 624 33.48 29.42 5.67
N ASP A 625 34.01 28.21 5.63
CA ASP A 625 33.37 27.07 4.99
C ASP A 625 33.13 25.88 5.95
N GLY A 626 33.49 25.97 7.23
CA GLY A 626 33.26 24.89 8.20
C GLY A 626 34.17 23.68 8.09
N SER A 627 35.13 23.66 7.15
CA SER A 627 36.14 22.58 7.06
C SER A 627 37.14 22.58 8.22
N GLY A 628 37.23 23.69 8.96
CA GLY A 628 38.07 23.86 10.14
C GLY A 628 37.84 25.22 10.79
N ASN A 629 38.64 25.51 11.82
CA ASN A 629 38.63 26.80 12.50
C ASN A 629 39.21 27.89 11.57
N ILE A 630 38.68 29.12 11.68
CA ILE A 630 39.20 30.29 10.96
C ILE A 630 39.64 31.40 11.92
N GLN A 631 40.55 32.26 11.47
CA GLN A 631 40.98 33.46 12.17
C GLN A 631 40.52 34.69 11.39
N ILE A 632 39.84 35.63 12.06
CA ILE A 632 39.50 36.93 11.48
C ILE A 632 40.52 37.95 11.99
N ASN A 633 41.37 38.46 11.09
CA ASN A 633 42.25 39.57 11.42
C ASN A 633 41.43 40.86 11.50
N THR A 634 41.60 41.61 12.58
CA THR A 634 40.81 42.81 12.87
C THR A 634 41.69 44.06 13.05
N SER A 635 41.17 45.21 12.67
CA SER A 635 41.71 46.54 12.98
C SER A 635 40.74 47.35 13.83
N VAL A 636 41.25 48.17 14.74
CA VAL A 636 40.42 49.13 15.48
C VAL A 636 40.32 50.41 14.67
N ASN A 637 39.10 50.78 14.28
CA ASN A 637 38.84 51.98 13.50
C ASN A 637 38.99 53.23 14.40
N GLY A 638 39.65 54.28 13.90
CA GLY A 638 39.78 55.56 14.62
C GLY A 638 40.98 55.69 15.57
N PHE A 639 41.90 54.70 15.60
CA PHE A 639 43.17 54.75 16.35
C PHE A 639 44.39 54.98 15.42
N ASP A 640 44.28 55.91 14.47
CA ASP A 640 45.41 56.26 13.61
C ASP A 640 46.55 56.84 14.43
N ASN A 641 47.77 56.34 14.24
CA ASN A 641 48.93 56.79 14.98
C ASN A 641 50.20 56.73 14.14
N TRP A 642 51.11 57.68 14.40
CA TRP A 642 52.47 57.68 13.85
C TRP A 642 53.48 57.94 14.97
N LYS A 643 54.34 56.95 15.24
CA LYS A 643 55.33 56.98 16.32
C LYS A 643 56.67 57.59 15.88
N GLY A 644 56.62 58.72 15.20
CA GLY A 644 57.80 59.51 14.83
C GLY A 644 58.35 60.37 15.97
N GLN A 645 59.52 60.98 15.75
CA GLN A 645 60.08 62.00 16.66
C GLN A 645 59.09 63.16 16.85
N ASN A 646 58.45 63.57 15.76
CA ASN A 646 57.27 64.44 15.77
C ASN A 646 56.09 63.59 15.29
N GLY A 647 55.26 63.13 16.22
CA GLY A 647 54.26 62.09 15.98
C GLY A 647 52.88 62.48 16.48
N TYR A 648 51.92 61.58 16.27
CA TYR A 648 50.55 61.76 16.75
C TYR A 648 49.86 60.43 17.05
N THR A 649 48.81 60.52 17.86
CA THR A 649 47.77 59.49 17.96
C THR A 649 46.40 60.16 17.93
N LYS A 650 45.50 59.62 17.12
CA LYS A 650 44.07 59.94 17.13
C LYS A 650 43.37 58.94 18.03
N LEU A 651 42.41 59.44 18.81
CA LEU A 651 41.57 58.65 19.70
C LEU A 651 40.19 58.48 19.04
N PRO A 652 39.46 57.38 19.33
CA PRO A 652 38.14 57.12 18.74
C PRO A 652 37.10 58.20 19.01
N ASN A 653 37.23 58.93 20.12
CA ASN A 653 36.35 60.04 20.46
C ASN A 653 36.62 61.33 19.65
N GLY A 654 37.57 61.30 18.72
CA GLY A 654 37.92 62.43 17.84
C GLY A 654 39.07 63.30 18.35
N LEU A 655 39.51 63.14 19.61
CA LEU A 655 40.67 63.86 20.13
C LEU A 655 41.96 63.38 19.46
N ILE A 656 42.87 64.31 19.23
CA ILE A 656 44.18 64.07 18.65
C ILE A 656 45.22 64.57 19.65
N LEU A 657 46.18 63.72 19.97
CA LEU A 657 47.39 64.07 20.74
C LEU A 657 48.54 64.11 19.75
N GLN A 658 49.23 65.23 19.66
CA GLN A 658 50.41 65.41 18.80
C GLN A 658 51.61 65.81 19.66
N TRP A 659 52.79 65.29 19.36
CA TRP A 659 54.01 65.61 20.10
C TRP A 659 55.16 65.86 19.15
N GLY A 660 56.20 66.52 19.66
CA GLY A 660 57.43 66.66 18.91
C GLY A 660 58.52 67.41 19.65
N THR A 661 59.66 67.54 18.98
CA THR A 661 60.78 68.35 19.41
C THR A 661 61.46 68.97 18.21
N GLN A 662 62.04 70.15 18.39
CA GLN A 662 62.82 70.82 17.38
C GLN A 662 64.05 71.42 18.05
N ASP A 663 65.20 71.19 17.45
CA ASP A 663 66.43 71.88 17.84
C ASP A 663 66.49 73.25 17.14
N TYR A 664 66.98 74.23 17.88
CA TYR A 664 67.14 75.62 17.48
C TYR A 664 68.60 76.04 17.69
N ALA A 665 69.18 76.71 16.69
CA ALA A 665 70.55 77.21 16.78
C ALA A 665 70.60 78.42 17.73
N SER A 666 71.48 78.38 18.73
CA SER A 666 71.60 79.41 19.76
C SER A 666 71.88 80.79 19.15
N ASN A 667 70.90 81.70 19.19
CA ASN A 667 71.07 83.11 18.84
C ASN A 667 70.74 83.97 20.08
N PRO A 668 71.53 85.01 20.40
CA PRO A 668 71.22 85.92 21.49
C PRO A 668 70.04 86.83 21.11
N GLY A 669 68.86 86.60 21.69
CA GLY A 669 67.68 87.46 21.52
C GLY A 669 66.33 86.72 21.61
N GLU A 670 65.23 87.47 21.57
CA GLU A 670 63.89 86.90 21.42
C GLU A 670 63.69 86.41 19.98
N VAL A 671 63.37 85.13 19.82
CA VAL A 671 63.16 84.51 18.51
C VAL A 671 61.74 83.97 18.41
N SER A 672 61.03 84.37 17.36
CA SER A 672 59.79 83.72 16.95
C SER A 672 60.07 82.43 16.16
N ALA A 673 59.50 81.32 16.60
CA ALA A 673 59.56 80.03 15.92
C ALA A 673 58.15 79.47 15.68
N SER A 674 58.02 78.54 14.74
CA SER A 674 56.76 77.88 14.41
C SER A 674 56.88 76.38 14.62
N ILE A 675 55.89 75.79 15.26
CA ILE A 675 55.67 74.35 15.34
C ILE A 675 54.69 73.98 14.23
N THR A 676 55.07 73.10 13.32
CA THR A 676 54.15 72.48 12.37
C THR A 676 53.64 71.17 12.94
N PHE A 677 52.31 71.02 13.06
CA PHE A 677 51.71 69.79 13.54
C PHE A 677 51.81 68.69 12.46
N PRO A 678 52.16 67.44 12.84
CA PRO A 678 52.16 66.29 11.93
C PRO A 678 50.88 66.12 11.11
N ILE A 679 49.73 66.42 11.72
CA ILE A 679 48.43 66.52 11.05
C ILE A 679 47.68 67.77 11.52
N ALA A 680 46.78 68.29 10.69
CA ALA A 680 45.90 69.39 11.11
C ALA A 680 44.90 68.90 12.17
N PHE A 681 44.63 69.69 13.21
CA PHE A 681 43.46 69.52 14.04
C PHE A 681 42.20 69.89 13.22
N PRO A 682 41.26 68.97 12.98
CA PRO A 682 40.11 69.21 12.11
C PRO A 682 39.30 70.46 12.46
N ASN A 683 39.16 70.78 13.74
CA ASN A 683 38.42 71.93 14.24
C ASN A 683 39.32 72.93 14.97
N SER A 684 40.05 72.51 16.01
CA SER A 684 40.86 73.42 16.81
C SER A 684 41.95 72.72 17.63
N CYS A 685 43.10 73.40 17.77
CA CYS A 685 44.07 73.09 18.81
C CYS A 685 43.56 73.66 20.14
N LEU A 686 43.30 72.81 21.12
CA LEU A 686 42.77 73.21 22.43
C LEU A 686 43.87 73.69 23.37
N ASN A 687 45.01 73.01 23.34
CA ASN A 687 46.15 73.37 24.17
C ASN A 687 47.46 72.86 23.57
N ILE A 688 48.54 73.57 23.86
CA ILE A 688 49.89 73.10 23.66
C ILE A 688 50.72 73.41 24.90
N SER A 689 51.40 72.37 25.39
CA SER A 689 52.37 72.46 26.47
C SER A 689 53.77 72.49 25.87
N LEU A 690 54.55 73.49 26.25
CA LEU A 690 55.91 73.69 25.78
C LEU A 690 56.90 73.40 26.92
N THR A 691 57.91 72.59 26.62
CA THR A 691 59.05 72.37 27.50
C THR A 691 60.29 72.86 26.79
N ARG A 692 61.02 73.79 27.41
CA ARG A 692 62.31 74.24 26.89
C ARG A 692 63.31 73.09 26.82
N LYS A 693 64.14 73.05 25.80
CA LYS A 693 65.24 72.07 25.68
C LYS A 693 66.57 72.78 25.94
N ILE A 694 67.31 72.33 26.95
CA ILE A 694 68.60 72.92 27.34
C ILE A 694 69.74 71.90 27.23
N SER A 695 70.95 72.34 26.88
CA SER A 695 72.13 71.46 26.78
C SER A 695 72.88 71.23 28.09
N ALA A 696 72.73 72.13 29.07
CA ALA A 696 73.26 72.00 30.43
C ALA A 696 72.51 72.98 31.35
N PRO A 697 72.37 72.69 32.65
CA PRO A 697 71.82 73.64 33.62
C PRO A 697 72.76 74.83 33.82
N SER A 698 72.25 76.07 33.78
CA SER A 698 73.01 77.27 34.15
C SER A 698 72.46 77.96 35.40
N ASN A 699 73.34 78.71 36.06
CA ASN A 699 73.02 79.47 37.28
C ASN A 699 72.27 80.79 36.97
N ASP A 700 72.18 81.20 35.70
CA ASP A 700 71.76 82.54 35.29
C ASP A 700 70.35 82.60 34.68
N GLY A 701 69.54 81.55 34.88
CA GLY A 701 68.17 81.49 34.37
C GLY A 701 68.16 81.28 32.85
N ASP A 702 68.27 80.02 32.43
CA ASP A 702 68.12 79.67 31.01
C ASP A 702 66.71 80.05 30.51
N GLY A 703 66.56 80.34 29.21
CA GLY A 703 65.34 80.95 28.64
C GLY A 703 64.01 80.21 28.81
N THR A 704 62.93 80.81 28.30
CA THR A 704 61.56 80.28 28.33
C THR A 704 61.03 80.07 26.91
N ALA A 705 60.16 79.07 26.74
CA ALA A 705 59.38 78.88 25.52
C ALA A 705 57.92 79.25 25.81
N LEU A 706 57.44 80.34 25.20
CA LEU A 706 56.08 80.84 25.40
C LEU A 706 55.24 80.63 24.14
N LEU A 707 53.98 80.26 24.34
CA LEU A 707 53.00 80.20 23.27
C LEU A 707 52.53 81.61 22.90
N ILE A 708 52.57 81.94 21.61
CA ILE A 708 52.01 83.19 21.08
C ILE A 708 50.58 82.94 20.58
N SER A 709 50.40 81.98 19.69
CA SER A 709 49.11 81.63 19.10
C SER A 709 49.10 80.22 18.52
N THR A 710 47.90 79.70 18.24
CA THR A 710 47.70 78.40 17.61
C THR A 710 46.74 78.52 16.43
N THR A 711 46.98 77.73 15.40
CA THR A 711 46.05 77.45 14.30
C THR A 711 45.76 75.95 14.26
N GLN A 712 44.97 75.51 13.28
CA GLN A 712 44.71 74.08 13.07
C GLN A 712 45.97 73.30 12.64
N THR A 713 46.93 73.95 11.98
CA THR A 713 48.10 73.30 11.38
C THR A 713 49.41 73.61 12.10
N MET A 714 49.46 74.68 12.90
CA MET A 714 50.70 75.13 13.53
C MET A 714 50.48 75.81 14.89
N ALA A 715 51.55 75.99 15.65
CA ALA A 715 51.62 76.91 16.77
C ALA A 715 52.78 77.90 16.58
N HIS A 716 52.57 79.17 16.86
CA HIS A 716 53.62 80.18 16.90
C HIS A 716 54.10 80.36 18.34
N ILE A 717 55.41 80.32 18.54
CA ILE A 717 56.03 80.40 19.86
C ILE A 717 57.11 81.47 19.88
N SER A 718 57.36 82.02 21.05
CA SER A 718 58.51 82.87 21.34
C SER A 718 59.51 82.11 22.21
N LEU A 719 60.76 82.06 21.78
CA LEU A 719 61.89 81.60 22.57
C LEU A 719 62.59 82.84 23.13
N GLN A 720 62.47 83.03 24.44
CA GLN A 720 63.02 84.20 25.13
C GLN A 720 64.24 83.78 25.95
N HIS A 721 65.38 84.44 25.73
CA HIS A 721 66.55 84.32 26.59
C HIS A 721 66.50 85.40 27.68
N MET A 722 66.61 85.02 28.96
CA MET A 722 66.46 85.98 30.06
C MET A 722 67.70 86.86 30.30
N ASN A 723 68.82 86.62 29.61
CA ASN A 723 70.03 87.43 29.72
C ASN A 723 70.75 87.55 28.36
N GLN A 724 70.85 88.78 27.83
CA GLN A 724 71.45 89.07 26.50
C GLN A 724 72.93 88.70 26.40
N ASN A 725 73.61 88.52 27.54
CA ASN A 725 75.04 88.19 27.60
C ASN A 725 75.32 86.73 27.98
N SER A 726 74.28 85.92 28.20
CA SER A 726 74.45 84.48 28.45
C SER A 726 74.27 83.71 27.15
N THR A 727 75.27 82.93 26.75
CA THR A 727 75.13 81.83 25.79
C THR A 727 74.39 80.65 26.45
N GLY A 728 73.30 80.97 27.18
CA GLY A 728 72.47 80.03 27.91
C GLY A 728 72.01 78.92 26.99
N GLY A 729 72.14 77.69 27.45
CA GLY A 729 72.13 76.48 26.64
C GLY A 729 70.77 76.12 26.03
N LEU A 730 69.86 77.07 25.80
CA LEU A 730 68.60 76.82 25.09
C LEU A 730 68.91 76.36 23.67
N ARG A 731 68.57 75.11 23.38
CA ARG A 731 68.83 74.44 22.10
C ARG A 731 67.57 74.07 21.35
N GLY A 732 66.41 74.55 21.80
CA GLY A 732 65.13 74.28 21.16
C GLY A 732 64.02 74.02 22.16
N TYR A 733 63.05 73.21 21.74
CA TYR A 733 61.83 72.95 22.49
C TYR A 733 61.30 71.55 22.24
N THR A 734 60.53 71.05 23.21
CA THR A 734 59.69 69.87 23.12
C THR A 734 58.26 70.30 23.38
N TRP A 735 57.30 69.70 22.68
CA TRP A 735 55.91 70.10 22.76
C TRP A 735 54.97 68.91 22.78
N LEU A 736 53.83 69.11 23.43
CA LEU A 736 52.67 68.21 23.42
C LEU A 736 51.43 69.06 23.19
N ALA A 737 50.68 68.77 22.13
CA ALA A 737 49.45 69.45 21.76
C ALA A 737 48.26 68.50 21.78
N ILE A 738 47.09 69.02 22.15
CA ILE A 738 45.81 68.31 22.12
C ILE A 738 44.75 69.16 21.41
N GLY A 739 43.93 68.50 20.60
CA GLY A 739 42.85 69.15 19.85
C GLY A 739 41.94 68.13 19.19
N TYR A 740 41.01 68.58 18.35
CA TYR A 740 40.08 67.75 17.57
C TYR A 740 39.62 68.48 16.30
#